data_AF-A0A5N5Q3F4-F1
#
_entry.id   AF-A0A5N5Q3F4-F1
#
_cell.length_a   1.000
_cell.length_b   1.000
_cell.length_c   1.000
_cell.angle_alpha   90.00
_cell.angle_beta   90.00
_cell.angle_gamma   90.00
#
_symmetry.space_group_name_H-M   'P 1'
#
loop_
_entity.id
_entity.type
_entity.pdbx_description
1 polymer ?
#
loop_
_entity_poly.entity_id
_entity_poly.type
_entity_poly.pdbx_seq_one_letter_code
_entity_poly.pdbx_strand_id
1 'polypeptide(L)'
;MGKLKGLLPLFILASSFLVSSAQKTVCKQEALADIVFLVDGSQSIGTENFQKIRDFLFTLVNSFDVSPDKVRIGLVQYSDSPHTEFYLNSFETKQKILGYITTLSYQAGGTKTGLGLSFLLKQHFVKEAGSRAEEGVPQIAVVITDGKSQDNVEPHAQDLKRQGIILYAIGIKDADMEQLKEIATKPHEQHIYNVSDFTALQGISQSFIQLLCTTVEEATRQVSQVPQGCKADLADIVFLVDSSGSIGDADFLKVKQFLHTFIMGLDIRPDKVRVGVAQFSNEPRQEFLLGEYADKNDLLEKVDKLTYLRGGTETGKALDFILNNYFTESGGSRINESVPQIAVVITDGESTDDMEIPAMKLRRKGVLIFTIGVGAASITDLQSIANKPHQRFVLSFTDYEELLKATTSTVDKVCISVAAQQEECKSVADIVFIVDVSDRTTTPDLVRGFLCRMISGLHIESNSVRVGIVLYSETPTAEFYLNTFNSKSEILQYIKRLPFGGGESKISRALKFAREKVFAKEMGSRRAIGVQQIAVVITEEKSLDSVTAAEAAKLIRSGVQVYALGLSIDNEEQLKQIASYPPAKFVFSLQSFSNLGCVQTEQADIYFLIDSSSSTENNIQEVKAFIREFLLMFTIGPTQVRVGVVKFAEEPTLEFSLTTYNDRMSLERAVNNIKHDGGDTFIGKALSTMTQYFEEAEKTRGTKVRNILIVITDGESWDMVSKPAAQLRAQGVSTYAIGVKDANKTELLLIAGEPERMFFVSNFHALTHLKDEIVTHICLEEACKNMWADVIFLIDGSGNTGPEDFSKIKEFMNTTVSKFKIDKNSVQVGVVQFSSYSNTEFALNKFSDKSQMQQAINEMQQQEQPIKNMKQLGEGTKTGAALNFVSEYFDPPEGGRSNAPQFLIMITNGRSMDDVAQPAQALRNKSITIYSIGLSDSNSTQLREISGTQDIVFLDRDDDILNFLDKVLLLKICKSADKCQKSQVADVVFLVDGSTSIESNNFERMKFFMNSVVNKTQVGQHNVRICTIVYSNTAKVHFRLNQHYSKEEVHKAISDLEYPTGDTYTAQALRYSLDYFDEAKGGRGANGVPQMLFVITDGEATDQYYLKEAADKLHKYGISIYGIGVANASKDELETITKDENKVFHVNNFQALIDLWPDISNEICKKTKPGKYITSTYQQ
;
A
#
# COMPACT_ATOMS: atom_id res chain seq x y z
N MET A 1 5.41 2.79 -4.23
CA MET A 1 5.36 2.63 -2.75
C MET A 1 3.95 2.81 -2.13
N GLY A 2 2.85 2.60 -2.87
CA GLY A 2 1.47 2.73 -2.38
C GLY A 2 0.67 1.42 -2.23
N LYS A 3 1.24 0.25 -2.60
CA LYS A 3 0.53 -1.05 -2.70
C LYS A 3 0.35 -1.85 -1.39
N LEU A 4 0.52 -1.25 -0.21
CA LEU A 4 1.22 -2.02 0.82
C LEU A 4 0.68 -1.88 2.25
N LYS A 5 -0.63 -1.64 2.39
CA LYS A 5 -1.28 -1.48 3.70
C LYS A 5 -2.10 -2.69 4.19
N GLY A 6 -2.31 -3.71 3.34
CA GLY A 6 -2.64 -5.09 3.75
C GLY A 6 -1.39 -5.97 3.97
N LEU A 7 -0.23 -5.48 3.52
CA LEU A 7 1.06 -6.16 3.56
C LEU A 7 1.93 -5.74 4.75
N LEU A 8 1.41 -5.03 5.76
CA LEU A 8 2.19 -4.56 6.91
C LEU A 8 3.03 -5.67 7.59
N PRO A 9 2.53 -6.91 7.79
CA PRO A 9 3.35 -8.01 8.28
C PRO A 9 4.47 -8.39 7.30
N LEU A 10 4.15 -8.45 5.99
CA LEU A 10 5.10 -8.71 4.91
C LEU A 10 6.14 -7.58 4.76
N PHE A 11 5.80 -6.35 5.10
CA PHE A 11 6.67 -5.19 5.05
C PHE A 11 7.63 -5.13 6.23
N ILE A 12 7.11 -5.37 7.44
CA ILE A 12 7.94 -5.48 8.65
C ILE A 12 8.92 -6.64 8.45
N LEU A 13 8.45 -7.77 7.88
CA LEU A 13 9.31 -8.91 7.53
C LEU A 13 10.30 -8.60 6.41
N ALA A 14 9.87 -8.09 5.25
CA ALA A 14 10.77 -7.75 4.15
C ALA A 14 11.80 -6.66 4.54
N SER A 15 11.40 -5.64 5.31
CA SER A 15 12.32 -4.58 5.77
C SER A 15 13.28 -5.05 6.87
N SER A 16 12.94 -6.06 7.66
CA SER A 16 13.84 -6.60 8.68
C SER A 16 14.91 -7.50 8.09
N PHE A 17 14.66 -8.10 6.92
CA PHE A 17 15.65 -8.90 6.19
C PHE A 17 16.45 -8.11 5.14
N LEU A 18 15.97 -6.95 4.68
CA LEU A 18 16.70 -6.05 3.77
C LEU A 18 17.77 -5.18 4.46
N VAL A 19 17.91 -5.23 5.79
CA VAL A 19 18.80 -4.32 6.57
C VAL A 19 19.91 -5.07 7.32
N SER A 20 20.29 -6.27 6.85
CA SER A 20 21.38 -7.06 7.46
C SER A 20 22.79 -6.45 7.31
N SER A 21 22.95 -5.23 6.79
CA SER A 21 24.24 -4.54 6.88
C SER A 21 24.11 -3.03 6.90
N ALA A 22 23.82 -2.44 8.05
CA ALA A 22 24.32 -1.10 8.39
C ALA A 22 23.93 -0.73 9.82
N GLN A 23 24.87 -0.83 10.76
CA GLN A 23 24.94 0.18 11.81
C GLN A 23 26.37 0.33 12.37
N LYS A 24 27.17 1.11 11.65
CA LYS A 24 28.14 2.07 12.19
C LYS A 24 28.46 3.08 11.09
N THR A 25 28.32 4.37 11.38
CA THR A 25 28.50 5.50 10.45
C THR A 25 29.98 5.81 10.23
N VAL A 26 30.66 4.92 9.51
CA VAL A 26 31.93 5.07 8.77
C VAL A 26 31.87 3.93 7.73
N CYS A 27 32.22 4.13 6.46
CA CYS A 27 32.49 2.98 5.57
C CYS A 27 33.32 1.96 6.37
N LYS A 28 32.96 0.66 6.39
CA LYS A 28 33.71 -0.31 7.23
C LYS A 28 35.22 -0.15 7.00
N GLN A 29 36.03 -0.34 8.03
CA GLN A 29 37.51 -0.25 7.98
C GLN A 29 38.15 -1.26 6.98
N GLU A 30 37.36 -2.01 6.22
CA GLU A 30 37.73 -3.10 5.32
C GLU A 30 37.27 -2.84 3.86
N ALA A 31 36.76 -1.64 3.54
CA ALA A 31 36.31 -1.27 2.20
C ALA A 31 37.46 -1.15 1.18
N LEU A 32 37.32 -1.77 0.00
CA LEU A 32 38.30 -1.78 -1.09
C LEU A 32 37.73 -1.12 -2.35
N ALA A 33 38.28 0.02 -2.77
CA ALA A 33 37.93 0.66 -4.04
C ALA A 33 39.01 1.65 -4.50
N ASP A 34 39.03 1.91 -5.81
CA ASP A 34 39.80 3.01 -6.39
C ASP A 34 38.82 4.09 -6.89
N ILE A 35 38.88 5.27 -6.27
CA ILE A 35 37.96 6.37 -6.53
C ILE A 35 38.74 7.53 -7.16
N VAL A 36 38.32 7.99 -8.33
CA VAL A 36 38.91 9.18 -8.97
C VAL A 36 37.86 10.28 -9.09
N PHE A 37 38.13 11.44 -8.49
CA PHE A 37 37.30 12.63 -8.63
C PHE A 37 37.75 13.42 -9.86
N LEU A 38 36.82 13.68 -10.78
CA LEU A 38 37.01 14.57 -11.92
C LEU A 38 36.23 15.86 -11.67
N VAL A 39 36.95 16.94 -11.40
CA VAL A 39 36.41 18.18 -10.87
C VAL A 39 36.54 19.29 -11.89
N ASP A 40 35.42 19.90 -12.23
CA ASP A 40 35.40 21.07 -13.10
C ASP A 40 36.08 22.27 -12.40
N GLY A 41 37.07 22.85 -13.09
CA GLY A 41 37.81 24.05 -12.72
C GLY A 41 37.60 25.19 -13.71
N SER A 42 36.53 25.11 -14.52
CA SER A 42 36.15 26.10 -15.53
C SER A 42 35.84 27.47 -14.95
N GLN A 43 35.89 28.48 -15.82
CA GLN A 43 35.70 29.88 -15.45
C GLN A 43 34.29 30.17 -14.91
N SER A 44 33.27 29.38 -15.27
CA SER A 44 31.87 29.55 -14.85
C SER A 44 31.66 29.37 -13.35
N ILE A 45 32.50 28.57 -12.70
CA ILE A 45 32.39 28.26 -11.28
C ILE A 45 32.77 29.48 -10.44
N GLY A 46 33.93 30.07 -10.71
CA GLY A 46 34.47 31.18 -9.93
C GLY A 46 35.06 30.77 -8.58
N THR A 47 35.96 31.61 -8.05
CA THR A 47 36.81 31.27 -6.89
C THR A 47 36.04 30.96 -5.61
N GLU A 48 34.92 31.66 -5.37
CA GLU A 48 34.09 31.46 -4.17
C GLU A 48 33.35 30.12 -4.18
N ASN A 49 32.80 29.73 -5.33
CA ASN A 49 32.10 28.45 -5.46
C ASN A 49 33.07 27.27 -5.52
N PHE A 50 34.28 27.48 -6.07
CA PHE A 50 35.32 26.47 -6.04
C PHE A 50 35.75 26.12 -4.61
N GLN A 51 35.70 27.08 -3.67
CA GLN A 51 35.90 26.79 -2.25
C GLN A 51 34.85 25.80 -1.71
N LYS A 52 33.59 25.90 -2.14
CA LYS A 52 32.52 24.98 -1.72
C LYS A 52 32.73 23.57 -2.29
N ILE A 53 33.25 23.46 -3.51
CA ILE A 53 33.69 22.16 -4.08
C ILE A 53 34.83 21.57 -3.25
N ARG A 54 35.81 22.38 -2.85
CA ARG A 54 36.90 21.92 -1.98
C ARG A 54 36.39 21.39 -0.63
N ASP A 55 35.46 22.10 0.00
CA ASP A 55 34.86 21.67 1.28
C ASP A 55 34.04 20.38 1.11
N PHE A 56 33.38 20.22 -0.04
CA PHE A 56 32.65 19.00 -0.40
C PHE A 56 33.61 17.81 -0.56
N LEU A 57 34.68 17.95 -1.36
CA LEU A 57 35.72 16.93 -1.53
C LEU A 57 36.38 16.58 -0.20
N PHE A 58 36.68 17.58 0.65
CA PHE A 58 37.22 17.35 1.98
C PHE A 58 36.28 16.47 2.82
N THR A 59 34.98 16.76 2.80
CA THR A 59 33.96 16.01 3.55
C THR A 59 33.84 14.56 3.04
N LEU A 60 33.86 14.35 1.73
CA LEU A 60 33.85 13.01 1.13
C LEU A 60 35.11 12.22 1.50
N VAL A 61 36.30 12.77 1.24
CA VAL A 61 37.58 12.09 1.54
C VAL A 61 37.72 11.79 3.02
N ASN A 62 37.28 12.70 3.91
CA ASN A 62 37.38 12.50 5.35
C ASN A 62 36.57 11.28 5.84
N SER A 63 35.49 10.94 5.12
CA SER A 63 34.60 9.82 5.44
C SER A 63 35.14 8.44 5.07
N PHE A 64 36.13 8.36 4.16
CA PHE A 64 36.75 7.11 3.74
C PHE A 64 37.93 6.70 4.64
N ASP A 65 38.22 5.39 4.66
CA ASP A 65 39.44 4.83 5.25
C ASP A 65 40.50 4.64 4.16
N VAL A 66 41.34 5.66 3.97
CA VAL A 66 42.29 5.75 2.86
C VAL A 66 43.65 5.21 3.26
N SER A 67 44.09 4.18 2.53
CA SER A 67 45.37 3.47 2.72
C SER A 67 45.74 2.72 1.43
N PRO A 68 47.01 2.40 1.14
CA PRO A 68 47.40 1.67 -0.07
C PRO A 68 46.71 0.31 -0.24
N ASP A 69 46.30 -0.31 0.87
CA ASP A 69 45.60 -1.59 0.95
C ASP A 69 44.08 -1.46 1.10
N LYS A 70 43.51 -0.24 1.10
CA LYS A 70 42.07 0.02 1.32
C LYS A 70 41.46 0.84 0.19
N VAL A 71 40.82 1.97 0.49
CA VAL A 71 40.36 2.93 -0.53
C VAL A 71 41.57 3.75 -1.02
N ARG A 72 41.77 3.83 -2.34
CA ARG A 72 42.72 4.76 -2.97
C ARG A 72 41.94 5.89 -3.64
N ILE A 73 42.47 7.12 -3.57
CA ILE A 73 41.81 8.30 -4.11
C ILE A 73 42.75 9.03 -5.07
N GLY A 74 42.25 9.29 -6.28
CA GLY A 74 42.86 10.18 -7.27
C GLY A 74 42.03 11.44 -7.46
N LEU A 75 42.67 12.53 -7.88
CA LEU A 75 41.99 13.79 -8.17
C LEU A 75 42.53 14.39 -9.48
N VAL A 76 41.58 14.74 -10.35
CA VAL A 76 41.81 15.42 -11.61
C VAL A 76 40.98 16.68 -11.62
N GLN A 77 41.60 17.80 -11.93
CA GLN A 77 40.91 19.05 -12.24
C GLN A 77 40.88 19.22 -13.76
N TYR A 78 39.77 19.68 -14.35
CA TYR A 78 39.71 19.94 -15.79
C TYR A 78 39.11 21.31 -16.11
N SER A 79 39.60 21.91 -17.19
CA SER A 79 38.99 23.08 -17.82
C SER A 79 39.13 22.97 -19.35
N ASP A 80 40.02 23.76 -19.96
CA ASP A 80 40.42 23.62 -21.36
C ASP A 80 41.25 22.37 -21.65
N SER A 81 41.90 21.85 -20.59
CA SER A 81 42.67 20.62 -20.58
C SER A 81 42.59 19.99 -19.18
N PRO A 82 42.55 18.66 -19.06
CA PRO A 82 42.61 17.98 -17.77
C PRO A 82 44.03 18.05 -17.18
N HIS A 83 44.11 18.22 -15.87
CA HIS A 83 45.33 18.27 -15.08
C HIS A 83 45.24 17.29 -13.91
N THR A 84 46.30 16.51 -13.72
CA THR A 84 46.38 15.60 -12.57
C THR A 84 46.83 16.38 -11.35
N GLU A 85 46.01 16.39 -10.30
CA GLU A 85 46.41 16.90 -8.99
C GLU A 85 47.21 15.84 -8.23
N PHE A 86 46.70 14.60 -8.21
CA PHE A 86 47.42 13.43 -7.72
C PHE A 86 46.78 12.12 -8.21
N TYR A 87 47.60 11.09 -8.39
CA TYR A 87 47.19 9.73 -8.79
C TYR A 87 46.76 8.88 -7.58
N LEU A 88 46.15 7.71 -7.84
CA LEU A 88 45.68 6.76 -6.81
C LEU A 88 46.80 6.27 -5.88
N ASN A 89 48.05 6.23 -6.36
CA ASN A 89 49.24 5.84 -5.60
C ASN A 89 50.10 7.02 -5.09
N SER A 90 49.66 8.27 -5.26
CA SER A 90 50.47 9.45 -4.90
C SER A 90 50.55 9.71 -3.40
N PHE A 91 49.50 9.36 -2.65
CA PHE A 91 49.43 9.56 -1.20
C PHE A 91 49.00 8.28 -0.49
N GLU A 92 49.76 7.89 0.54
CA GLU A 92 49.50 6.69 1.34
C GLU A 92 48.56 6.93 2.52
N THR A 93 48.26 8.19 2.86
CA THR A 93 47.50 8.53 4.08
C THR A 93 46.45 9.59 3.80
N LYS A 94 45.25 9.40 4.37
CA LYS A 94 44.14 10.36 4.32
C LYS A 94 44.54 11.80 4.64
N GLN A 95 45.37 12.01 5.67
CA GLN A 95 45.77 13.34 6.13
C GLN A 95 46.54 14.13 5.07
N LYS A 96 47.38 13.47 4.26
CA LYS A 96 48.11 14.12 3.16
C LYS A 96 47.17 14.56 2.05
N ILE A 97 46.17 13.73 1.72
CA ILE A 97 45.14 14.06 0.73
C ILE A 97 44.29 15.24 1.20
N LEU A 98 43.79 15.20 2.44
CA LEU A 98 43.03 16.30 3.03
C LEU A 98 43.85 17.59 3.06
N GLY A 99 45.15 17.51 3.40
CA GLY A 99 46.07 18.65 3.34
C GLY A 99 46.16 19.24 1.93
N TYR A 100 46.34 18.41 0.89
CA TYR A 100 46.40 18.89 -0.49
C TYR A 100 45.08 19.53 -0.95
N ILE A 101 43.93 18.93 -0.62
CA ILE A 101 42.59 19.48 -0.95
C ILE A 101 42.39 20.87 -0.31
N THR A 102 42.93 21.11 0.89
CA THR A 102 42.87 22.44 1.53
C THR A 102 43.76 23.50 0.89
N THR A 103 44.61 23.13 -0.08
CA THR A 103 45.46 24.07 -0.83
C THR A 103 45.22 24.00 -2.33
N LEU A 104 44.20 23.27 -2.79
CA LEU A 104 43.88 23.08 -4.19
C LEU A 104 43.63 24.43 -4.89
N SER A 105 44.37 24.69 -5.98
CA SER A 105 44.29 25.92 -6.76
C SER A 105 43.25 25.81 -7.87
N TYR A 106 42.46 26.87 -8.03
CA TYR A 106 41.48 27.02 -9.11
C TYR A 106 42.16 27.40 -10.43
N GLN A 107 41.88 26.67 -11.51
CA GLN A 107 42.57 26.82 -12.79
C GLN A 107 41.97 27.90 -13.71
N ALA A 108 40.64 28.01 -13.76
CA ALA A 108 39.88 28.83 -14.72
C ALA A 108 40.13 28.46 -16.21
N GLY A 109 39.08 28.41 -17.02
CA GLY A 109 39.15 28.05 -18.44
C GLY A 109 37.81 27.58 -19.01
N GLY A 110 37.83 26.90 -20.16
CA GLY A 110 36.66 26.23 -20.75
C GLY A 110 36.18 25.00 -19.95
N THR A 111 35.15 24.32 -20.46
CA THR A 111 34.54 23.12 -19.83
C THR A 111 34.61 21.94 -20.80
N LYS A 112 35.75 21.22 -20.86
CA LYS A 112 35.93 20.05 -21.74
C LYS A 112 35.87 18.73 -20.97
N THR A 113 34.66 18.38 -20.55
CA THR A 113 34.33 17.18 -19.77
C THR A 113 34.65 15.89 -20.55
N GLY A 114 34.45 15.86 -21.87
CA GLY A 114 34.75 14.70 -22.70
C GLY A 114 36.25 14.34 -22.69
N LEU A 115 37.12 15.33 -22.86
CA LEU A 115 38.56 15.18 -22.68
C LEU A 115 38.93 14.75 -21.26
N GLY A 116 38.24 15.29 -20.24
CA GLY A 116 38.40 14.87 -18.85
C GLY A 116 38.13 13.37 -18.65
N LEU A 117 37.01 12.86 -19.18
CA LEU A 117 36.64 11.44 -19.13
C LEU A 117 37.65 10.56 -19.88
N SER A 118 38.06 10.97 -21.08
CA SER A 118 39.10 10.27 -21.86
C SER A 118 40.43 10.20 -21.11
N PHE A 119 40.76 11.26 -20.37
CA PHE A 119 41.98 11.35 -19.58
C PHE A 119 41.95 10.43 -18.35
N LEU A 120 40.79 10.30 -17.67
CA LEU A 120 40.63 9.33 -16.57
C LEU A 120 41.00 7.92 -17.01
N LEU A 121 40.45 7.49 -18.16
CA LEU A 121 40.66 6.14 -18.68
C LEU A 121 42.14 5.90 -19.05
N LYS A 122 42.80 6.90 -19.66
CA LYS A 122 44.17 6.73 -20.20
C LYS A 122 45.28 6.95 -19.17
N GLN A 123 45.01 7.67 -18.08
CA GLN A 123 46.05 8.16 -17.17
C GLN A 123 45.80 7.90 -15.69
N HIS A 124 44.56 7.64 -15.26
CA HIS A 124 44.23 7.44 -13.84
C HIS A 124 43.76 6.02 -13.53
N PHE A 125 42.92 5.45 -14.38
CA PHE A 125 42.50 4.05 -14.30
C PHE A 125 43.48 3.11 -15.00
N VAL A 126 44.79 3.31 -14.76
CA VAL A 126 45.88 2.50 -15.29
C VAL A 126 46.81 2.04 -14.17
N LYS A 127 47.50 0.91 -14.39
CA LYS A 127 48.34 0.27 -13.38
C LYS A 127 49.45 1.17 -12.87
N GLU A 128 50.08 1.93 -13.75
CA GLU A 128 51.18 2.86 -13.45
C GLU A 128 50.73 4.00 -12.52
N ALA A 129 49.45 4.37 -12.60
CA ALA A 129 48.82 5.39 -11.75
C ALA A 129 48.24 4.83 -10.44
N GLY A 130 48.37 3.52 -10.21
CA GLY A 130 47.94 2.87 -8.97
C GLY A 130 46.55 2.25 -9.02
N SER A 131 45.93 2.14 -10.20
CA SER A 131 44.67 1.39 -10.36
C SER A 131 44.89 -0.11 -10.14
N ARG A 132 43.96 -0.72 -9.41
CA ARG A 132 43.91 -2.15 -9.07
C ARG A 132 42.80 -2.87 -9.84
N ALA A 133 42.41 -2.36 -11.01
CA ALA A 133 41.41 -3.00 -11.86
C ALA A 133 41.78 -4.45 -12.22
N GLU A 134 43.07 -4.73 -12.49
CA GLU A 134 43.58 -6.09 -12.75
C GLU A 134 43.47 -7.03 -11.54
N GLU A 135 43.44 -6.48 -10.33
CA GLU A 135 43.26 -7.22 -9.08
C GLU A 135 41.77 -7.40 -8.73
N GLY A 136 40.88 -6.99 -9.64
CA GLY A 136 39.43 -7.05 -9.46
C GLY A 136 38.88 -5.93 -8.58
N VAL A 137 39.68 -4.98 -8.09
CA VAL A 137 39.20 -3.91 -7.20
C VAL A 137 38.23 -2.98 -7.97
N PRO A 138 37.08 -2.61 -7.39
CA PRO A 138 36.11 -1.74 -8.06
C PRO A 138 36.68 -0.36 -8.39
N GLN A 139 36.44 0.10 -9.61
CA GLN A 139 36.87 1.40 -10.11
C GLN A 139 35.68 2.34 -10.20
N ILE A 140 35.76 3.51 -9.55
CA ILE A 140 34.67 4.48 -9.45
C ILE A 140 35.18 5.86 -9.88
N ALA A 141 34.45 6.52 -10.77
CA ALA A 141 34.69 7.91 -11.11
C ALA A 141 33.54 8.81 -10.64
N VAL A 142 33.87 9.93 -10.02
CA VAL A 142 32.90 10.94 -9.59
C VAL A 142 33.16 12.23 -10.36
N VAL A 143 32.26 12.58 -11.27
CA VAL A 143 32.35 13.76 -12.13
C VAL A 143 31.55 14.89 -11.51
N ILE A 144 32.16 16.06 -11.31
CA ILE A 144 31.49 17.25 -10.77
C ILE A 144 31.60 18.37 -11.81
N THR A 145 30.46 18.89 -12.28
CA THR A 145 30.38 19.93 -13.33
C THR A 145 29.27 20.95 -13.05
N ASP A 146 29.46 22.21 -13.45
CA ASP A 146 28.46 23.29 -13.30
C ASP A 146 27.79 23.71 -14.62
N GLY A 147 28.18 23.09 -15.73
CA GLY A 147 27.74 23.52 -17.06
C GLY A 147 27.86 22.47 -18.16
N LYS A 148 27.37 22.84 -19.34
CA LYS A 148 27.41 22.00 -20.55
C LYS A 148 28.83 21.93 -21.12
N SER A 149 29.31 20.71 -21.36
CA SER A 149 30.60 20.46 -21.99
C SER A 149 30.69 21.04 -23.39
N GLN A 150 31.86 21.56 -23.75
CA GLN A 150 32.18 22.12 -25.06
C GLN A 150 32.65 21.06 -26.07
N ASP A 151 32.73 19.79 -25.64
CA ASP A 151 33.10 18.61 -26.40
C ASP A 151 32.14 17.44 -26.13
N ASN A 152 32.19 16.39 -26.95
CA ASN A 152 31.28 15.26 -26.84
C ASN A 152 31.69 14.35 -25.66
N VAL A 153 30.75 14.05 -24.76
CA VAL A 153 31.00 13.24 -23.55
C VAL A 153 30.62 11.78 -23.72
N GLU A 154 29.60 11.47 -24.53
CA GLU A 154 28.99 10.13 -24.62
C GLU A 154 30.01 9.05 -25.03
N PRO A 155 30.82 9.20 -26.10
CA PRO A 155 31.76 8.15 -26.49
C PRO A 155 32.78 7.84 -25.38
N HIS A 156 33.26 8.86 -24.69
CA HIS A 156 34.26 8.72 -23.62
C HIS A 156 33.66 8.14 -22.34
N ALA A 157 32.42 8.49 -22.00
CA ALA A 157 31.68 7.87 -20.90
C ALA A 157 31.40 6.39 -21.18
N GLN A 158 31.02 6.04 -22.42
CA GLN A 158 30.80 4.66 -22.83
C GLN A 158 32.09 3.82 -22.78
N ASP A 159 33.24 4.38 -23.14
CA ASP A 159 34.53 3.69 -23.02
C ASP A 159 34.86 3.32 -21.57
N LEU A 160 34.64 4.26 -20.63
CA LEU A 160 34.81 4.00 -19.19
C LEU A 160 33.82 2.92 -18.69
N LYS A 161 32.53 3.02 -19.05
CA LYS A 161 31.50 2.05 -18.66
C LYS A 161 31.79 0.65 -19.18
N ARG A 162 32.28 0.53 -20.43
CA ARG A 162 32.69 -0.76 -21.03
C ARG A 162 33.86 -1.42 -20.32
N GLN A 163 34.71 -0.64 -19.64
CA GLN A 163 35.81 -1.13 -18.80
C GLN A 163 35.36 -1.44 -17.37
N GLY A 164 34.04 -1.44 -17.09
CA GLY A 164 33.48 -1.76 -15.77
C GLY A 164 33.64 -0.63 -14.74
N ILE A 165 33.96 0.60 -15.17
CA ILE A 165 34.09 1.74 -14.27
C ILE A 165 32.71 2.34 -13.99
N ILE A 166 32.38 2.50 -12.71
CA ILE A 166 31.09 3.09 -12.28
C ILE A 166 31.22 4.61 -12.30
N LEU A 167 30.36 5.29 -13.07
CA LEU A 167 30.38 6.74 -13.24
C LEU A 167 29.23 7.40 -12.45
N TYR A 168 29.60 8.26 -11.51
CA TYR A 168 28.70 9.20 -10.85
C TYR A 168 28.84 10.58 -11.48
N ALA A 169 27.72 11.27 -11.72
CA ALA A 169 27.69 12.61 -12.25
C ALA A 169 26.97 13.56 -11.28
N ILE A 170 27.68 14.60 -10.82
CA ILE A 170 27.17 15.66 -9.95
C ILE A 170 27.09 16.93 -10.78
N GLY A 171 25.87 17.31 -11.15
CA GLY A 171 25.53 18.59 -11.76
C GLY A 171 25.25 19.65 -10.71
N ILE A 172 25.77 20.86 -10.92
CA ILE A 172 25.51 22.02 -10.07
C ILE A 172 24.83 23.10 -10.89
N LYS A 173 23.78 23.71 -10.33
CA LYS A 173 23.06 24.85 -10.89
C LYS A 173 22.41 24.54 -12.26
N ASP A 174 23.01 25.02 -13.36
CA ASP A 174 22.46 24.97 -14.72
C ASP A 174 23.05 23.79 -15.53
N ALA A 175 23.62 22.78 -14.84
CA ALA A 175 24.20 21.60 -15.48
C ALA A 175 23.19 20.88 -16.40
N ASP A 176 23.64 20.52 -17.60
CA ASP A 176 22.82 19.87 -18.63
C ASP A 176 22.50 18.42 -18.23
N MET A 177 21.24 18.15 -17.86
CA MET A 177 20.83 16.84 -17.37
C MET A 177 20.97 15.72 -18.41
N GLU A 178 20.81 16.01 -19.70
CA GLU A 178 20.99 14.99 -20.74
C GLU A 178 22.46 14.61 -20.84
N GLN A 179 23.35 15.59 -20.72
CA GLN A 179 24.78 15.33 -20.66
C GLN A 179 25.18 14.55 -19.39
N LEU A 180 24.57 14.83 -18.23
CA LEU A 180 24.81 14.04 -17.01
C LEU A 180 24.34 12.59 -17.17
N LYS A 181 23.24 12.32 -17.89
CA LYS A 181 22.77 10.97 -18.24
C LYS A 181 23.74 10.25 -19.17
N GLU A 182 24.28 10.95 -20.16
CA GLU A 182 25.33 10.39 -21.03
C GLU A 182 26.56 9.95 -20.21
N ILE A 183 26.92 10.73 -19.18
CA ILE A 183 28.07 10.44 -18.31
C ILE A 183 27.78 9.31 -17.32
N ALA A 184 26.69 9.37 -16.55
CA ALA A 184 26.46 8.47 -15.43
C ALA A 184 26.10 7.02 -15.82
N THR A 185 26.48 6.06 -14.99
CA THR A 185 26.09 4.64 -15.14
C THR A 185 24.59 4.46 -14.84
N LYS A 186 23.89 3.57 -15.56
CA LYS A 186 22.49 3.23 -15.26
C LYS A 186 22.42 2.31 -14.02
N PRO A 187 21.40 2.41 -13.14
CA PRO A 187 20.25 3.32 -13.20
C PRO A 187 20.60 4.77 -12.84
N HIS A 188 20.05 5.74 -13.58
CA HIS A 188 20.43 7.16 -13.45
C HIS A 188 19.99 7.78 -12.13
N GLU A 189 18.92 7.26 -11.51
CA GLU A 189 18.36 7.74 -10.25
C GLU A 189 19.30 7.48 -9.06
N GLN A 190 20.31 6.63 -9.25
CA GLN A 190 21.34 6.33 -8.26
C GLN A 190 22.68 7.00 -8.57
N HIS A 191 22.94 7.35 -9.83
CA HIS A 191 24.26 7.79 -10.28
C HIS A 191 24.31 9.27 -10.69
N ILE A 192 23.18 9.97 -10.76
CA ILE A 192 23.11 11.40 -11.07
C ILE A 192 22.62 12.19 -9.85
N TYR A 193 23.35 13.25 -9.50
CA TYR A 193 22.97 14.22 -8.49
C TYR A 193 22.94 15.60 -9.11
N ASN A 194 21.77 16.25 -9.11
CA ASN A 194 21.67 17.63 -9.54
C ASN A 194 21.31 18.52 -8.34
N VAL A 195 22.17 19.49 -8.02
CA VAL A 195 21.98 20.43 -6.91
C VAL A 195 21.69 21.83 -7.42
N SER A 196 20.80 22.55 -6.74
CA SER A 196 20.35 23.89 -7.16
C SER A 196 21.47 24.93 -7.17
N ASP A 197 22.46 24.78 -6.30
CA ASP A 197 23.62 25.67 -6.18
C ASP A 197 24.78 24.98 -5.44
N PHE A 198 25.93 25.64 -5.39
CA PHE A 198 27.14 25.13 -4.73
C PHE A 198 27.01 25.01 -3.21
N THR A 199 26.07 25.71 -2.57
CA THR A 199 25.80 25.61 -1.12
C THR A 199 25.05 24.31 -0.82
N ALA A 200 24.15 23.90 -1.70
CA ALA A 200 23.39 22.66 -1.60
C ALA A 200 24.27 21.38 -1.71
N LEU A 201 25.50 21.48 -2.23
CA LEU A 201 26.48 20.37 -2.22
C LEU A 201 26.74 19.83 -0.80
N GLN A 202 26.78 20.71 0.21
CA GLN A 202 26.95 20.28 1.60
C GLN A 202 25.74 19.50 2.12
N GLY A 203 24.53 19.85 1.66
CA GLY A 203 23.29 19.16 2.01
C GLY A 203 23.22 17.72 1.49
N ILE A 204 23.83 17.43 0.34
CA ILE A 204 23.87 16.07 -0.23
C ILE A 204 25.06 15.23 0.25
N SER A 205 26.02 15.84 0.97
CA SER A 205 27.27 15.16 1.36
C SER A 205 27.02 13.88 2.15
N GLN A 206 26.13 13.89 3.13
CA GLN A 206 25.85 12.69 3.95
C GLN A 206 25.14 11.58 3.15
N SER A 207 24.19 11.93 2.28
CA SER A 207 23.53 10.96 1.41
C SER A 207 24.47 10.39 0.35
N PHE A 208 25.38 11.21 -0.19
CA PHE A 208 26.34 10.78 -1.20
C PHE A 208 27.47 9.94 -0.60
N ILE A 209 27.91 10.25 0.62
CA ILE A 209 28.82 9.40 1.41
C ILE A 209 28.20 8.02 1.63
N GLN A 210 26.94 7.96 2.06
CA GLN A 210 26.28 6.67 2.30
C GLN A 210 26.14 5.87 1.01
N LEU A 211 25.83 6.52 -0.11
CA LEU A 211 25.77 5.88 -1.41
C LEU A 211 27.13 5.34 -1.83
N LEU A 212 28.18 6.17 -1.85
CA LEU A 212 29.53 5.71 -2.22
C LEU A 212 30.03 4.62 -1.28
N CYS A 213 29.77 4.69 0.04
CA CYS A 213 30.07 3.59 0.96
C CYS A 213 29.31 2.31 0.58
N THR A 214 28.03 2.42 0.20
CA THR A 214 27.22 1.26 -0.20
C THR A 214 27.74 0.66 -1.51
N THR A 215 28.03 1.47 -2.52
CA THR A 215 28.62 1.04 -3.79
C THR A 215 29.97 0.37 -3.58
N VAL A 216 30.82 0.97 -2.74
CA VAL A 216 32.13 0.39 -2.40
C VAL A 216 31.93 -0.91 -1.61
N GLU A 217 31.01 -1.00 -0.67
CA GLU A 217 30.75 -2.24 0.09
C GLU A 217 30.11 -3.34 -0.76
N GLU A 218 29.20 -3.01 -1.68
CA GLU A 218 28.59 -3.93 -2.64
C GLU A 218 29.60 -4.44 -3.65
N ALA A 219 30.41 -3.54 -4.22
CA ALA A 219 31.45 -3.92 -5.14
C ALA A 219 32.60 -4.66 -4.41
N THR A 220 32.94 -4.30 -3.18
CA THR A 220 33.86 -5.06 -2.30
C THR A 220 33.29 -6.43 -1.97
N ARG A 221 31.97 -6.60 -1.79
CA ARG A 221 31.33 -7.92 -1.64
C ARG A 221 31.47 -8.76 -2.91
N GLN A 222 31.33 -8.16 -4.09
CA GLN A 222 31.51 -8.85 -5.36
C GLN A 222 32.96 -9.32 -5.57
N VAL A 223 33.94 -8.62 -4.97
CA VAL A 223 35.38 -8.90 -5.13
C VAL A 223 35.95 -9.74 -3.98
N SER A 224 35.49 -9.50 -2.74
CA SER A 224 35.85 -10.27 -1.54
C SER A 224 35.14 -11.62 -1.46
N GLN A 225 34.14 -11.85 -2.31
CA GLN A 225 33.56 -13.16 -2.61
C GLN A 225 34.15 -13.79 -3.87
N VAL A 226 35.44 -13.57 -4.13
CA VAL A 226 36.26 -14.57 -4.83
C VAL A 226 36.98 -15.42 -3.78
N PRO A 227 36.34 -16.47 -3.22
CA PRO A 227 37.11 -17.66 -2.92
C PRO A 227 37.63 -18.22 -4.24
N GLN A 228 38.85 -18.70 -4.21
CA GLN A 228 39.42 -19.53 -5.25
C GLN A 228 38.54 -20.78 -5.42
N GLY A 229 37.57 -20.76 -6.35
CA GLY A 229 36.62 -21.84 -6.65
C GLY A 229 35.16 -21.59 -6.22
N CYS A 230 34.20 -22.09 -7.01
CA CYS A 230 32.76 -22.05 -6.71
C CYS A 230 32.46 -22.70 -5.35
N LYS A 231 31.90 -21.93 -4.41
CA LYS A 231 31.49 -22.36 -3.05
C LYS A 231 30.05 -22.88 -2.98
N ALA A 232 29.45 -23.33 -4.09
CA ALA A 232 28.18 -24.04 -4.01
C ALA A 232 28.43 -25.44 -3.43
N ASP A 233 28.45 -25.55 -2.10
CA ASP A 233 28.71 -26.81 -1.42
C ASP A 233 27.48 -27.74 -1.37
N LEU A 234 26.27 -27.23 -1.65
CA LEU A 234 25.02 -27.98 -1.52
C LEU A 234 23.89 -27.39 -2.39
N ALA A 235 23.55 -28.03 -3.51
CA ALA A 235 22.46 -27.59 -4.40
C ALA A 235 21.95 -28.74 -5.28
N ASP A 236 20.71 -28.62 -5.75
CA ASP A 236 20.14 -29.47 -6.80
C ASP A 236 19.91 -28.61 -8.05
N ILE A 237 20.61 -28.94 -9.15
CA ILE A 237 20.61 -28.15 -10.39
C ILE A 237 20.05 -28.98 -11.53
N VAL A 238 19.01 -28.49 -12.18
CA VAL A 238 18.41 -29.11 -13.36
C VAL A 238 18.68 -28.22 -14.57
N PHE A 239 19.38 -28.76 -15.57
CA PHE A 239 19.49 -28.11 -16.88
C PHE A 239 18.30 -28.50 -17.74
N LEU A 240 17.58 -27.49 -18.24
CA LEU A 240 16.52 -27.64 -19.22
C LEU A 240 17.05 -27.09 -20.56
N VAL A 241 17.40 -28.00 -21.46
CA VAL A 241 18.21 -27.69 -22.64
C VAL A 241 17.34 -27.76 -23.88
N ASP A 242 17.21 -26.64 -24.58
CA ASP A 242 16.57 -26.64 -25.88
C ASP A 242 17.39 -27.48 -26.87
N SER A 243 16.68 -28.35 -27.58
CA SER A 243 17.20 -29.23 -28.63
C SER A 243 16.34 -29.12 -29.89
N SER A 244 15.65 -27.99 -30.06
CA SER A 244 14.88 -27.58 -31.23
C SER A 244 15.73 -27.52 -32.51
N GLY A 245 15.05 -27.53 -33.65
CA GLY A 245 15.67 -27.49 -34.98
C GLY A 245 16.36 -26.17 -35.33
N SER A 246 16.04 -25.06 -34.62
CA SER A 246 16.63 -23.73 -34.85
C SER A 246 18.11 -23.65 -34.48
N ILE A 247 18.55 -24.45 -33.51
CA ILE A 247 19.92 -24.43 -32.99
C ILE A 247 20.94 -24.92 -34.04
N GLY A 248 20.63 -26.01 -34.74
CA GLY A 248 21.54 -26.64 -35.71
C GLY A 248 22.65 -27.50 -35.08
N ASP A 249 23.18 -28.45 -35.86
CA ASP A 249 24.13 -29.48 -35.37
C ASP A 249 25.44 -28.89 -34.80
N ALA A 250 25.96 -27.83 -35.41
CA ALA A 250 27.23 -27.22 -35.01
C ALA A 250 27.12 -26.46 -33.68
N ASP A 251 26.01 -25.76 -33.45
CA ASP A 251 25.80 -24.99 -32.23
C ASP A 251 25.28 -25.87 -31.09
N PHE A 252 24.53 -26.94 -31.38
CA PHE A 252 24.20 -27.92 -30.35
C PHE A 252 25.46 -28.61 -29.78
N LEU A 253 26.52 -28.78 -30.58
CA LEU A 253 27.82 -29.22 -30.07
C LEU A 253 28.41 -28.24 -29.04
N LYS A 254 28.20 -26.93 -29.24
CA LYS A 254 28.64 -25.89 -28.31
C LYS A 254 27.78 -25.87 -27.04
N VAL A 255 26.49 -26.18 -27.13
CA VAL A 255 25.64 -26.40 -25.95
C VAL A 255 26.19 -27.53 -25.08
N LYS A 256 26.61 -28.65 -25.69
CA LYS A 256 27.27 -29.74 -24.95
C LYS A 256 28.58 -29.29 -24.30
N GLN A 257 29.40 -28.52 -25.01
CA GLN A 257 30.65 -27.96 -24.46
C GLN A 257 30.41 -26.98 -23.31
N PHE A 258 29.35 -26.17 -23.39
CA PHE A 258 28.92 -25.28 -22.32
C PHE A 258 28.52 -26.08 -21.08
N LEU A 259 27.64 -27.08 -21.22
CA LEU A 259 27.22 -27.94 -20.11
C LEU A 259 28.41 -28.67 -19.49
N HIS A 260 29.29 -29.24 -20.32
CA HIS A 260 30.51 -29.91 -19.87
C HIS A 260 31.39 -28.97 -19.03
N THR A 261 31.68 -27.77 -19.56
CA THR A 261 32.52 -26.78 -18.88
C THR A 261 31.86 -26.24 -17.61
N PHE A 262 30.54 -26.01 -17.63
CA PHE A 262 29.78 -25.58 -16.46
C PHE A 262 29.85 -26.63 -15.35
N ILE A 263 29.57 -27.90 -15.67
CA ILE A 263 29.57 -29.00 -14.69
C ILE A 263 30.98 -29.29 -14.17
N MET A 264 32.02 -29.12 -15.00
CA MET A 264 33.42 -29.21 -14.52
C MET A 264 33.69 -28.27 -13.35
N GLY A 265 33.08 -27.08 -13.36
CA GLY A 265 33.18 -26.07 -12.30
C GLY A 265 32.44 -26.37 -10.99
N LEU A 266 31.62 -27.43 -10.93
CA LEU A 266 30.80 -27.79 -9.76
C LEU A 266 31.41 -28.93 -8.93
N ASP A 267 31.12 -29.02 -7.63
CA ASP A 267 31.53 -30.13 -6.75
C ASP A 267 30.44 -31.22 -6.69
N ILE A 268 30.39 -32.07 -7.73
CA ILE A 268 29.37 -33.11 -7.90
C ILE A 268 29.62 -34.27 -6.94
N ARG A 269 28.74 -34.43 -5.95
CA ARG A 269 28.68 -35.56 -5.00
C ARG A 269 27.26 -35.75 -4.45
N PRO A 270 26.88 -36.96 -3.99
CA PRO A 270 25.54 -37.21 -3.44
C PRO A 270 25.14 -36.32 -2.26
N ASP A 271 26.12 -35.90 -1.44
CA ASP A 271 25.98 -35.03 -0.28
C ASP A 271 26.23 -33.54 -0.58
N LYS A 272 26.62 -33.21 -1.82
CA LYS A 272 26.91 -31.83 -2.26
C LYS A 272 26.03 -31.37 -3.41
N VAL A 273 26.57 -31.18 -4.61
CA VAL A 273 25.79 -30.75 -5.78
C VAL A 273 25.28 -31.98 -6.54
N ARG A 274 23.97 -32.01 -6.79
CA ARG A 274 23.34 -32.99 -7.69
C ARG A 274 22.91 -32.28 -8.96
N VAL A 275 23.15 -32.91 -10.11
CA VAL A 275 22.79 -32.38 -11.42
C VAL A 275 21.86 -33.35 -12.13
N GLY A 276 20.79 -32.82 -12.73
CA GLY A 276 19.91 -33.52 -13.65
C GLY A 276 19.85 -32.76 -14.98
N VAL A 277 19.61 -33.47 -16.08
CA VAL A 277 19.48 -32.87 -17.42
C VAL A 277 18.20 -33.36 -18.08
N ALA A 278 17.40 -32.42 -18.57
CA ALA A 278 16.26 -32.65 -19.46
C ALA A 278 16.49 -31.89 -20.76
N GLN A 279 16.17 -32.53 -21.88
CA GLN A 279 16.13 -31.87 -23.19
C GLN A 279 14.68 -31.59 -23.58
N PHE A 280 14.44 -30.60 -24.44
CA PHE A 280 13.12 -30.43 -25.03
C PHE A 280 13.20 -30.03 -26.51
N SER A 281 12.17 -30.42 -27.26
CA SER A 281 11.88 -29.85 -28.57
C SER A 281 10.36 -29.71 -28.71
N ASN A 282 9.70 -30.61 -29.45
CA ASN A 282 8.24 -30.74 -29.43
C ASN A 282 7.74 -31.34 -28.11
N GLU A 283 8.56 -32.22 -27.52
CA GLU A 283 8.25 -32.95 -26.29
C GLU A 283 9.48 -32.92 -25.38
N PRO A 284 9.30 -32.81 -24.05
CA PRO A 284 10.39 -32.91 -23.10
C PRO A 284 10.87 -34.36 -22.97
N ARG A 285 12.19 -34.53 -22.87
CA ARG A 285 12.87 -35.82 -22.71
C ARG A 285 13.76 -35.80 -21.48
N GLN A 286 13.56 -36.75 -20.58
CA GLN A 286 14.47 -36.99 -19.47
C GLN A 286 15.75 -37.69 -19.95
N GLU A 287 16.91 -37.09 -19.69
CA GLU A 287 18.21 -37.70 -19.98
C GLU A 287 18.79 -38.42 -18.77
N PHE A 288 18.73 -37.77 -17.60
CA PHE A 288 19.04 -38.35 -16.29
C PHE A 288 18.57 -37.45 -15.15
N LEU A 289 18.19 -38.06 -14.01
CA LEU A 289 17.65 -37.39 -12.83
C LEU A 289 18.73 -36.89 -11.85
N LEU A 290 18.32 -36.12 -10.85
CA LEU A 290 19.22 -35.59 -9.82
C LEU A 290 19.84 -36.73 -9.01
N GLY A 291 21.16 -36.77 -8.94
CA GLY A 291 21.89 -37.78 -8.15
C GLY A 291 21.96 -39.17 -8.78
N GLU A 292 21.51 -39.32 -10.04
CA GLU A 292 21.66 -40.57 -10.81
C GLU A 292 23.16 -40.89 -11.06
N TYR A 293 23.97 -39.86 -11.31
CA TYR A 293 25.41 -39.96 -11.43
C TYR A 293 26.09 -39.30 -10.23
N ALA A 294 26.76 -40.11 -9.41
CA ALA A 294 27.51 -39.65 -8.24
C ALA A 294 28.96 -39.22 -8.59
N ASP A 295 29.53 -39.80 -9.65
CA ASP A 295 30.87 -39.45 -10.15
C ASP A 295 30.77 -38.38 -11.25
N LYS A 296 31.63 -37.36 -11.16
CA LYS A 296 31.65 -36.25 -12.11
C LYS A 296 32.00 -36.70 -13.53
N ASN A 297 32.95 -37.62 -13.71
CA ASN A 297 33.39 -38.03 -15.05
C ASN A 297 32.31 -38.84 -15.76
N ASP A 298 31.60 -39.72 -15.05
CA ASP A 298 30.48 -40.48 -15.61
C ASP A 298 29.35 -39.55 -16.08
N LEU A 299 29.07 -38.49 -15.29
CA LEU A 299 28.10 -37.46 -15.64
C LEU A 299 28.54 -36.68 -16.90
N LEU A 300 29.81 -36.25 -16.97
CA LEU A 300 30.35 -35.54 -18.14
C LEU A 300 30.32 -36.43 -19.40
N GLU A 301 30.66 -37.71 -19.29
CA GLU A 301 30.57 -38.65 -20.42
C GLU A 301 29.12 -38.80 -20.92
N LYS A 302 28.14 -38.78 -20.01
CA LYS A 302 26.72 -38.80 -20.37
C LYS A 302 26.30 -37.50 -21.08
N VAL A 303 26.79 -36.34 -20.65
CA VAL A 303 26.56 -35.04 -21.30
C VAL A 303 27.15 -35.00 -22.70
N ASP A 304 28.37 -35.50 -22.89
CA ASP A 304 29.03 -35.54 -24.20
C ASP A 304 28.28 -36.41 -25.22
N LYS A 305 27.57 -37.43 -24.73
CA LYS A 305 26.75 -38.37 -25.51
C LYS A 305 25.30 -37.92 -25.74
N LEU A 306 24.90 -36.71 -25.30
CA LEU A 306 23.56 -36.19 -25.57
C LEU A 306 23.29 -36.15 -27.07
N THR A 307 22.13 -36.70 -27.45
CA THR A 307 21.67 -36.75 -28.83
C THR A 307 20.80 -35.55 -29.14
N TYR A 308 21.10 -34.86 -30.24
CA TYR A 308 20.31 -33.74 -30.74
C TYR A 308 18.96 -34.24 -31.29
N LEU A 309 17.85 -33.83 -30.68
CA LEU A 309 16.50 -34.34 -30.95
C LEU A 309 15.86 -33.76 -32.21
N ARG A 310 16.05 -32.45 -32.46
CA ARG A 310 15.41 -31.67 -33.52
C ARG A 310 13.88 -31.56 -33.30
N GLY A 311 13.26 -30.47 -33.75
CA GLY A 311 11.82 -30.23 -33.58
C GLY A 311 11.48 -28.75 -33.36
N GLY A 312 10.28 -28.47 -32.85
CA GLY A 312 9.87 -27.14 -32.36
C GLY A 312 10.42 -26.82 -30.98
N THR A 313 9.93 -25.74 -30.38
CA THR A 313 10.43 -25.16 -29.12
C THR A 313 9.28 -25.00 -28.12
N GLU A 314 8.93 -26.07 -27.42
CA GLU A 314 7.81 -26.11 -26.46
C GLU A 314 8.33 -25.95 -25.01
N THR A 315 8.74 -24.73 -24.68
CA THR A 315 9.39 -24.38 -23.39
C THR A 315 8.42 -24.49 -22.21
N GLY A 316 7.14 -24.19 -22.39
CA GLY A 316 6.13 -24.25 -21.33
C GLY A 316 5.94 -25.67 -20.80
N LYS A 317 5.71 -26.64 -21.70
CA LYS A 317 5.65 -28.08 -21.40
C LYS A 317 6.93 -28.57 -20.75
N ALA A 318 8.08 -28.09 -21.22
CA ALA A 318 9.37 -28.46 -20.68
C ALA A 318 9.58 -27.98 -19.22
N LEU A 319 9.08 -26.79 -18.89
CA LEU A 319 9.07 -26.26 -17.51
C LEU A 319 8.14 -27.06 -16.59
N ASP A 320 6.93 -27.41 -17.04
CA ASP A 320 6.02 -28.28 -16.28
C ASP A 320 6.61 -29.70 -16.11
N PHE A 321 7.37 -30.19 -17.09
CA PHE A 321 8.02 -31.49 -17.01
C PHE A 321 9.07 -31.55 -15.91
N ILE A 322 9.98 -30.56 -15.81
CA ILE A 322 10.99 -30.54 -14.74
C ILE A 322 10.39 -30.31 -13.35
N LEU A 323 9.29 -29.55 -13.27
CA LEU A 323 8.53 -29.35 -12.02
C LEU A 323 8.01 -30.67 -11.44
N ASN A 324 7.51 -31.55 -12.30
CA ASN A 324 6.82 -32.79 -11.92
C ASN A 324 7.77 -34.01 -11.82
N ASN A 325 8.88 -34.01 -12.56
CA ASN A 325 9.76 -35.19 -12.65
C ASN A 325 11.12 -35.00 -11.97
N TYR A 326 11.65 -33.77 -11.91
CA TYR A 326 13.00 -33.51 -11.37
C TYR A 326 12.93 -32.89 -9.98
N PHE A 327 12.15 -31.82 -9.80
CA PHE A 327 11.98 -31.15 -8.51
C PHE A 327 10.98 -31.88 -7.59
N THR A 328 11.10 -33.20 -7.51
CA THR A 328 10.33 -34.09 -6.64
C THR A 328 11.27 -35.03 -5.91
N GLU A 329 10.84 -35.56 -4.76
CA GLU A 329 11.66 -36.51 -3.98
C GLU A 329 12.01 -37.76 -4.82
N SER A 330 11.06 -38.26 -5.61
CA SER A 330 11.28 -39.36 -6.57
C SER A 330 12.24 -38.98 -7.72
N GLY A 331 12.34 -37.69 -8.04
CA GLY A 331 13.29 -37.13 -9.01
C GLY A 331 14.70 -36.92 -8.47
N GLY A 332 14.95 -37.28 -7.20
CA GLY A 332 16.24 -37.13 -6.51
C GLY A 332 16.47 -35.75 -5.89
N SER A 333 15.47 -34.86 -5.95
CA SER A 333 15.50 -33.53 -5.35
C SER A 333 15.38 -33.59 -3.83
N ARG A 334 16.23 -32.81 -3.16
CA ARG A 334 16.30 -32.59 -1.71
C ARG A 334 15.51 -31.35 -1.29
N ILE A 335 14.45 -31.02 -2.01
CA ILE A 335 13.62 -29.84 -1.75
C ILE A 335 13.02 -29.85 -0.34
N ASN A 336 12.65 -31.03 0.18
CA ASN A 336 12.12 -31.21 1.54
C ASN A 336 13.21 -31.07 2.63
N GLU A 337 14.49 -31.15 2.26
CA GLU A 337 15.64 -30.95 3.14
C GLU A 337 16.14 -29.50 3.11
N SER A 338 15.39 -28.60 2.46
CA SER A 338 15.75 -27.18 2.28
C SER A 338 17.07 -26.96 1.52
N VAL A 339 17.45 -27.90 0.66
CA VAL A 339 18.57 -27.72 -0.28
C VAL A 339 18.11 -26.78 -1.41
N PRO A 340 18.91 -25.77 -1.79
CA PRO A 340 18.60 -24.89 -2.93
C PRO A 340 18.29 -25.66 -4.21
N GLN A 341 17.18 -25.31 -4.86
CA GLN A 341 16.72 -25.91 -6.11
C GLN A 341 16.88 -24.92 -7.25
N ILE A 342 17.55 -25.31 -8.34
CA ILE A 342 17.87 -24.41 -9.45
C ILE A 342 17.48 -25.04 -10.78
N ALA A 343 16.79 -24.28 -11.62
CA ALA A 343 16.60 -24.58 -13.03
C ALA A 343 17.47 -23.65 -13.89
N VAL A 344 18.27 -24.20 -14.78
CA VAL A 344 19.00 -23.44 -15.80
C VAL A 344 18.39 -23.76 -17.16
N VAL A 345 17.65 -22.81 -17.72
CA VAL A 345 16.92 -22.94 -18.98
C VAL A 345 17.76 -22.32 -20.10
N ILE A 346 18.07 -23.09 -21.14
CA ILE A 346 18.84 -22.66 -22.30
C ILE A 346 17.94 -22.76 -23.53
N THR A 347 17.71 -21.65 -24.24
CA THR A 347 16.82 -21.60 -25.42
C THR A 347 17.31 -20.58 -26.47
N ASP A 348 17.01 -20.81 -27.75
CA ASP A 348 17.36 -19.93 -28.86
C ASP A 348 16.16 -19.31 -29.60
N GLY A 349 14.93 -19.65 -29.21
CA GLY A 349 13.71 -19.30 -29.94
C GLY A 349 12.50 -18.99 -29.07
N GLU A 350 11.50 -18.36 -29.69
CA GLU A 350 10.18 -18.09 -29.09
C GLU A 350 9.44 -19.41 -28.85
N SER A 351 8.84 -19.55 -27.67
CA SER A 351 8.05 -20.73 -27.33
C SER A 351 6.73 -20.75 -28.09
N THR A 352 6.29 -21.93 -28.52
CA THR A 352 4.98 -22.11 -29.18
C THR A 352 3.83 -22.36 -28.20
N ASP A 353 4.12 -22.37 -26.89
CA ASP A 353 3.21 -22.61 -25.78
C ASP A 353 3.42 -21.63 -24.60
N ASP A 354 2.49 -21.59 -23.64
CA ASP A 354 2.56 -20.69 -22.49
C ASP A 354 3.70 -21.07 -21.53
N MET A 355 4.59 -20.12 -21.29
CA MET A 355 5.75 -20.30 -20.42
C MET A 355 5.58 -19.66 -19.02
N GLU A 356 4.66 -18.70 -18.87
CA GLU A 356 4.54 -17.90 -17.65
C GLU A 356 3.97 -18.72 -16.49
N ILE A 357 2.92 -19.51 -16.75
CA ILE A 357 2.27 -20.34 -15.75
C ILE A 357 3.22 -21.43 -15.19
N PRO A 358 3.86 -22.28 -16.01
CA PRO A 358 4.76 -23.32 -15.50
C PRO A 358 5.99 -22.73 -14.80
N ALA A 359 6.54 -21.62 -15.31
CA ALA A 359 7.63 -20.91 -14.63
C ALA A 359 7.19 -20.34 -13.27
N MET A 360 5.98 -19.77 -13.16
CA MET A 360 5.42 -19.32 -11.88
C MET A 360 5.29 -20.48 -10.87
N LYS A 361 4.84 -21.67 -11.31
CA LYS A 361 4.73 -22.85 -10.43
C LYS A 361 6.10 -23.26 -9.88
N LEU A 362 7.12 -23.32 -10.73
CA LEU A 362 8.51 -23.58 -10.33
C LEU A 362 9.01 -22.55 -9.30
N ARG A 363 8.85 -21.26 -9.58
CA ARG A 363 9.24 -20.18 -8.65
C ARG A 363 8.53 -20.26 -7.30
N ARG A 364 7.22 -20.58 -7.29
CA ARG A 364 6.45 -20.77 -6.05
C ARG A 364 6.87 -21.99 -5.25
N LYS A 365 7.37 -23.03 -5.92
CA LYS A 365 7.96 -24.21 -5.27
C LYS A 365 9.35 -23.93 -4.70
N GLY A 366 9.87 -22.70 -4.82
CA GLY A 366 11.17 -22.29 -4.30
C GLY A 366 12.33 -22.57 -5.24
N VAL A 367 12.05 -22.89 -6.51
CA VAL A 367 13.08 -23.09 -7.54
C VAL A 367 13.57 -21.73 -8.05
N LEU A 368 14.89 -21.54 -8.08
CA LEU A 368 15.52 -20.40 -8.76
C LEU A 368 15.73 -20.73 -10.23
N ILE A 369 15.14 -19.94 -11.11
CA ILE A 369 15.19 -20.14 -12.55
C ILE A 369 16.12 -19.11 -13.18
N PHE A 370 17.19 -19.60 -13.79
CA PHE A 370 18.08 -18.86 -14.69
C PHE A 370 17.68 -19.13 -16.12
N THR A 371 17.58 -18.08 -16.92
CA THR A 371 17.30 -18.20 -18.35
C THR A 371 18.50 -17.70 -19.14
N ILE A 372 18.96 -18.52 -20.07
CA ILE A 372 20.05 -18.25 -20.99
C ILE A 372 19.45 -18.24 -22.40
N GLY A 373 19.28 -17.03 -22.95
CA GLY A 373 18.91 -16.83 -24.35
C GLY A 373 20.15 -16.74 -25.23
N VAL A 374 20.13 -17.43 -26.38
CA VAL A 374 21.20 -17.32 -27.37
C VAL A 374 20.61 -16.93 -28.73
N GLY A 375 21.24 -16.00 -29.45
CA GLY A 375 20.77 -15.58 -30.76
C GLY A 375 19.55 -14.67 -30.68
N ALA A 376 18.45 -15.08 -31.32
CA ALA A 376 17.24 -14.26 -31.48
C ALA A 376 16.21 -14.43 -30.35
N ALA A 377 16.56 -15.06 -29.24
CA ALA A 377 15.65 -15.28 -28.12
C ALA A 377 15.07 -13.97 -27.56
N SER A 378 13.74 -13.93 -27.35
CA SER A 378 13.02 -12.78 -26.80
C SER A 378 13.42 -12.53 -25.34
N ILE A 379 14.02 -11.37 -25.05
CA ILE A 379 14.39 -10.98 -23.68
C ILE A 379 13.15 -10.91 -22.78
N THR A 380 12.01 -10.49 -23.32
CA THR A 380 10.73 -10.42 -22.60
C THR A 380 10.27 -11.81 -22.15
N ASP A 381 10.40 -12.81 -23.02
CA ASP A 381 10.02 -14.19 -22.77
C ASP A 381 10.93 -14.80 -21.68
N LEU A 382 12.23 -14.59 -21.80
CA LEU A 382 13.21 -15.00 -20.78
C LEU A 382 12.92 -14.35 -19.42
N GLN A 383 12.52 -13.07 -19.40
CA GLN A 383 12.14 -12.36 -18.17
C GLN A 383 10.85 -12.92 -17.55
N SER A 384 9.89 -13.39 -18.35
CA SER A 384 8.66 -14.01 -17.87
C SER A 384 8.93 -15.36 -17.14
N ILE A 385 10.01 -16.05 -17.51
CA ILE A 385 10.44 -17.32 -16.92
C ILE A 385 11.38 -17.12 -15.72
N ALA A 386 12.37 -16.23 -15.83
CA ALA A 386 13.42 -16.07 -14.82
C ALA A 386 12.94 -15.49 -13.48
N ASN A 387 13.75 -15.66 -12.44
CA ASN A 387 13.55 -14.97 -11.16
C ASN A 387 13.90 -13.46 -11.26
N LYS A 388 13.41 -12.68 -10.28
CA LYS A 388 13.74 -11.24 -10.14
C LYS A 388 14.83 -11.05 -9.08
N PRO A 389 15.71 -10.03 -9.21
CA PRO A 389 15.79 -9.03 -10.29
C PRO A 389 16.37 -9.60 -11.60
N HIS A 390 15.81 -9.20 -12.75
CA HIS A 390 16.16 -9.80 -14.05
C HIS A 390 17.64 -9.64 -14.44
N GLN A 391 18.31 -8.56 -13.99
CA GLN A 391 19.74 -8.33 -14.21
C GLN A 391 20.64 -9.46 -13.66
N ARG A 392 20.10 -10.27 -12.74
CA ARG A 392 20.81 -11.39 -12.11
C ARG A 392 20.50 -12.75 -12.75
N PHE A 393 19.24 -12.98 -13.14
CA PHE A 393 18.74 -14.30 -13.54
C PHE A 393 18.52 -14.46 -15.05
N VAL A 394 18.58 -13.38 -15.82
CA VAL A 394 18.48 -13.40 -17.29
C VAL A 394 19.86 -13.14 -17.90
N LEU A 395 20.33 -14.07 -18.71
CA LEU A 395 21.55 -13.96 -19.51
C LEU A 395 21.16 -14.05 -20.99
N SER A 396 21.69 -13.15 -21.81
CA SER A 396 21.44 -13.12 -23.24
C SER A 396 22.78 -13.00 -23.96
N PHE A 397 22.99 -13.85 -24.96
CA PHE A 397 24.21 -13.88 -25.78
C PHE A 397 23.85 -13.80 -27.25
N THR A 398 24.70 -13.15 -28.03
CA THR A 398 24.46 -12.99 -29.47
C THR A 398 24.67 -14.28 -30.25
N ASP A 399 25.57 -15.14 -29.79
CA ASP A 399 25.85 -16.45 -30.37
C ASP A 399 26.40 -17.43 -29.31
N TYR A 400 26.53 -18.70 -29.72
CA TYR A 400 27.02 -19.77 -28.85
C TYR A 400 28.53 -19.69 -28.57
N GLU A 401 29.32 -18.91 -29.33
CA GLU A 401 30.73 -18.67 -29.02
C GLU A 401 30.89 -17.69 -27.86
N GLU A 402 30.05 -16.66 -27.81
CA GLU A 402 29.99 -15.72 -26.70
C GLU A 402 29.54 -16.41 -25.41
N LEU A 403 28.54 -17.30 -25.50
CA LEU A 403 28.12 -18.15 -24.38
C LEU A 403 29.31 -18.97 -23.84
N LEU A 404 30.09 -19.62 -24.72
CA LEU A 404 31.25 -20.41 -24.30
C LEU A 404 32.31 -19.56 -23.59
N LYS A 405 32.60 -18.35 -24.09
CA LYS A 405 33.53 -17.41 -23.43
C LYS A 405 33.03 -16.95 -22.06
N ALA A 406 31.71 -16.82 -21.90
CA ALA A 406 31.08 -16.38 -20.66
C ALA A 406 30.77 -17.51 -19.67
N THR A 407 31.13 -18.77 -19.99
CA THR A 407 30.78 -19.94 -19.17
C THR A 407 31.19 -19.79 -17.71
N THR A 408 32.45 -19.39 -17.45
CA THR A 408 32.96 -19.22 -16.08
C THR A 408 32.18 -18.15 -15.31
N SER A 409 31.93 -17.00 -15.94
CA SER A 409 31.12 -15.94 -15.33
C SER A 409 29.68 -16.39 -15.06
N THR A 410 29.13 -17.24 -15.92
CA THR A 410 27.77 -17.80 -15.78
C THR A 410 27.70 -18.80 -14.63
N VAL A 411 28.72 -19.67 -14.49
CA VAL A 411 28.90 -20.56 -13.32
C VAL A 411 28.95 -19.73 -12.04
N ASP A 412 29.76 -18.66 -12.01
CA ASP A 412 29.89 -17.80 -10.83
C ASP A 412 28.56 -17.15 -10.43
N LYS A 413 27.79 -16.62 -11.40
CA LYS A 413 26.46 -16.03 -11.12
C LYS A 413 25.47 -17.03 -10.51
N VAL A 414 25.46 -18.27 -11.00
CA VAL A 414 24.63 -19.34 -10.44
C VAL A 414 25.13 -19.71 -9.04
N CYS A 415 26.44 -19.91 -8.85
CA CYS A 415 27.05 -20.23 -7.55
C CYS A 415 26.81 -19.14 -6.48
N ILE A 416 26.94 -17.85 -6.83
CA ILE A 416 26.66 -16.72 -5.91
C ILE A 416 25.18 -16.69 -5.52
N SER A 417 24.29 -17.13 -6.41
CA SER A 417 22.84 -17.18 -6.13
C SER A 417 22.45 -18.37 -5.26
N VAL A 418 23.15 -19.50 -5.38
CA VAL A 418 23.05 -20.61 -4.41
C VAL A 418 23.49 -20.16 -3.02
N ALA A 419 24.65 -19.50 -2.93
CA ALA A 419 25.17 -19.02 -1.66
C ALA A 419 24.22 -18.00 -1.01
N ALA A 420 23.67 -17.06 -1.81
CA ALA A 420 22.67 -16.10 -1.35
C ALA A 420 21.37 -16.77 -0.88
N GLN A 421 20.87 -17.80 -1.58
CA GLN A 421 19.66 -18.52 -1.17
C GLN A 421 19.86 -19.34 0.12
N GLN A 422 21.06 -19.90 0.34
CA GLN A 422 21.41 -20.55 1.60
C GLN A 422 21.48 -19.57 2.78
N GLU A 423 21.84 -18.31 2.53
CA GLU A 423 21.76 -17.23 3.52
C GLU A 423 20.33 -16.66 3.68
N GLU A 424 19.50 -16.67 2.62
CA GLU A 424 18.12 -16.16 2.63
C GLU A 424 17.06 -17.16 3.17
N CYS A 425 17.35 -18.46 3.26
CA CYS A 425 16.41 -19.49 3.76
C CYS A 425 16.67 -19.97 5.20
N LYS A 426 17.28 -19.13 6.04
CA LYS A 426 17.20 -19.25 7.51
C LYS A 426 17.00 -17.86 8.11
N SER A 427 15.76 -17.39 8.19
CA SER A 427 15.45 -16.20 8.98
C SER A 427 15.62 -16.53 10.47
N VAL A 428 16.85 -16.36 10.98
CA VAL A 428 17.16 -16.49 12.40
C VAL A 428 17.03 -15.11 13.03
N ALA A 429 15.92 -14.87 13.71
CA ALA A 429 15.66 -13.62 14.41
C ALA A 429 14.99 -13.86 15.76
N ASP A 430 15.24 -12.98 16.71
CA ASP A 430 14.52 -12.90 17.97
C ASP A 430 13.63 -11.66 17.95
N ILE A 431 12.32 -11.87 17.88
CA ILE A 431 11.32 -10.82 17.72
C ILE A 431 10.57 -10.64 19.04
N VAL A 432 10.49 -9.41 19.54
CA VAL A 432 9.70 -9.08 20.73
C VAL A 432 8.65 -8.04 20.36
N PHE A 433 7.37 -8.39 20.55
CA PHE A 433 6.27 -7.43 20.44
C PHE A 433 6.11 -6.72 21.78
N ILE A 434 6.24 -5.38 21.78
CA ILE A 434 6.06 -4.52 22.95
C ILE A 434 4.76 -3.75 22.73
N VAL A 435 3.70 -4.18 23.40
CA VAL A 435 2.32 -3.81 23.08
C VAL A 435 1.75 -2.94 24.18
N ASP A 436 1.30 -1.74 23.80
CA ASP A 436 0.58 -0.85 24.71
C ASP A 436 -0.75 -1.50 25.08
N VAL A 437 -1.02 -1.59 26.37
CA VAL A 437 -2.29 -2.07 26.94
C VAL A 437 -2.87 -1.03 27.89
N SER A 438 -2.56 0.26 27.72
CA SER A 438 -3.12 1.34 28.53
C SER A 438 -4.65 1.43 28.40
N ASP A 439 -5.29 2.13 29.35
CA ASP A 439 -6.75 2.29 29.46
C ASP A 439 -7.40 2.90 28.23
N ARG A 440 -6.62 3.45 27.30
CA ARG A 440 -7.08 4.09 26.06
C ARG A 440 -6.95 3.24 24.80
N THR A 441 -6.41 2.03 24.88
CA THR A 441 -6.32 1.11 23.73
C THR A 441 -7.68 0.70 23.15
N THR A 442 -7.82 0.67 21.83
CA THR A 442 -8.98 0.12 21.11
C THR A 442 -9.05 -1.39 21.34
N THR A 443 -10.29 -1.90 21.45
CA THR A 443 -10.67 -3.27 21.88
C THR A 443 -9.56 -4.33 21.82
N PRO A 444 -9.18 -4.97 22.95
CA PRO A 444 -8.21 -6.07 23.04
C PRO A 444 -8.27 -7.12 21.92
N ASP A 445 -9.46 -7.43 21.41
CA ASP A 445 -9.67 -8.38 20.33
C ASP A 445 -9.02 -7.98 19.00
N LEU A 446 -8.92 -6.68 18.73
CA LEU A 446 -8.26 -6.16 17.53
C LEU A 446 -6.73 -6.29 17.64
N VAL A 447 -6.16 -6.02 18.82
CA VAL A 447 -4.74 -6.24 19.10
C VAL A 447 -4.41 -7.74 19.01
N ARG A 448 -5.24 -8.61 19.60
CA ARG A 448 -5.09 -10.07 19.50
C ARG A 448 -5.14 -10.54 18.04
N GLY A 449 -6.10 -10.05 17.26
CA GLY A 449 -6.22 -10.37 15.84
C GLY A 449 -5.01 -9.89 15.02
N PHE A 450 -4.49 -8.70 15.33
CA PHE A 450 -3.28 -8.18 14.71
C PHE A 450 -2.04 -9.03 15.02
N LEU A 451 -1.81 -9.36 16.30
CA LEU A 451 -0.71 -10.23 16.72
C LEU A 451 -0.83 -11.63 16.10
N CYS A 452 -2.05 -12.21 16.04
CA CYS A 452 -2.28 -13.48 15.37
C CYS A 452 -1.88 -13.44 13.89
N ARG A 453 -2.22 -12.38 13.16
CA ARG A 453 -1.83 -12.21 11.74
C ARG A 453 -0.32 -12.09 11.57
N MET A 454 0.32 -11.26 12.39
CA MET A 454 1.78 -11.07 12.35
C MET A 454 2.53 -12.37 12.61
N ILE A 455 2.12 -13.13 13.62
CA ILE A 455 2.78 -14.36 14.05
C ILE A 455 2.47 -15.55 13.12
N SER A 456 1.29 -15.57 12.50
CA SER A 456 0.94 -16.60 11.51
C SER A 456 1.88 -16.59 10.30
N GLY A 457 2.39 -15.41 9.92
CA GLY A 457 3.35 -15.23 8.83
C GLY A 457 4.81 -15.56 9.16
N LEU A 458 5.16 -15.85 10.42
CA LEU A 458 6.54 -16.14 10.84
C LEU A 458 6.85 -17.64 10.77
N HIS A 459 8.08 -18.03 10.43
CA HIS A 459 8.53 -19.42 10.58
C HIS A 459 9.16 -19.61 11.96
N ILE A 460 8.36 -20.07 12.94
CA ILE A 460 8.75 -20.12 14.36
C ILE A 460 9.24 -21.52 14.71
N GLU A 461 10.53 -21.63 14.99
CA GLU A 461 11.21 -22.84 15.44
C GLU A 461 12.40 -22.47 16.34
N SER A 462 12.87 -23.39 17.17
CA SER A 462 13.93 -23.13 18.16
C SER A 462 15.27 -22.66 17.54
N ASN A 463 15.51 -22.96 16.26
CA ASN A 463 16.69 -22.58 15.47
C ASN A 463 16.41 -21.49 14.41
N SER A 464 15.15 -21.07 14.21
CA SER A 464 14.74 -20.03 13.24
C SER A 464 14.24 -18.79 13.99
N VAL A 465 12.97 -18.39 13.88
CA VAL A 465 12.42 -17.22 14.58
C VAL A 465 11.95 -17.59 15.97
N ARG A 466 12.35 -16.79 16.97
CA ARG A 466 11.79 -16.83 18.34
C ARG A 466 10.96 -15.59 18.59
N VAL A 467 9.87 -15.74 19.35
CA VAL A 467 8.95 -14.63 19.62
C VAL A 467 8.75 -14.46 21.12
N GLY A 468 8.80 -13.22 21.60
CA GLY A 468 8.38 -12.81 22.94
C GLY A 468 7.31 -11.72 22.88
N ILE A 469 6.49 -11.61 23.93
CA ILE A 469 5.48 -10.56 24.06
C ILE A 469 5.64 -9.84 25.40
N VAL A 470 5.71 -8.52 25.34
CA VAL A 470 5.68 -7.59 26.47
C VAL A 470 4.43 -6.75 26.36
N LEU A 471 3.63 -6.70 27.41
CA LEU A 471 2.51 -5.77 27.54
C LEU A 471 2.93 -4.64 28.47
N TYR A 472 2.59 -3.39 28.14
CA TYR A 472 2.93 -2.26 29.01
C TYR A 472 1.78 -1.27 29.16
N SER A 473 1.62 -0.79 30.40
CA SER A 473 0.91 0.43 30.77
C SER A 473 1.82 1.20 31.72
N GLU A 474 1.45 1.39 33.00
CA GLU A 474 2.30 2.02 34.01
C GLU A 474 3.56 1.19 34.30
N THR A 475 3.39 -0.14 34.26
CA THR A 475 4.41 -1.14 34.50
C THR A 475 4.45 -2.14 33.33
N PRO A 476 5.62 -2.38 32.72
CA PRO A 476 5.76 -3.41 31.70
C PRO A 476 5.80 -4.82 32.30
N THR A 477 5.19 -5.78 31.62
CA THR A 477 5.11 -7.19 31.99
C THR A 477 5.44 -8.07 30.79
N ALA A 478 6.25 -9.11 30.98
CA ALA A 478 6.50 -10.11 29.93
C ALA A 478 5.43 -11.21 30.06
N GLU A 479 4.62 -11.40 29.03
CA GLU A 479 3.65 -12.49 28.96
C GLU A 479 4.35 -13.80 28.65
N PHE A 480 5.30 -13.75 27.72
CA PHE A 480 6.23 -14.83 27.49
C PHE A 480 7.51 -14.33 26.83
N TYR A 481 8.59 -15.05 27.09
CA TYR A 481 9.96 -14.77 26.63
C TYR A 481 10.30 -15.55 25.36
N LEU A 482 11.44 -15.23 24.74
CA LEU A 482 11.90 -15.82 23.48
C LEU A 482 12.11 -17.34 23.55
N ASN A 483 12.31 -17.90 24.74
CA ASN A 483 12.47 -19.34 24.99
C ASN A 483 11.23 -20.01 25.62
N THR A 484 10.09 -19.30 25.74
CA THR A 484 8.92 -19.86 26.42
C THR A 484 8.16 -20.87 25.55
N PHE A 485 7.96 -20.55 24.27
CA PHE A 485 7.26 -21.43 23.32
C PHE A 485 8.17 -21.80 22.17
N ASN A 486 8.07 -23.05 21.71
CA ASN A 486 8.80 -23.56 20.55
C ASN A 486 7.90 -23.82 19.34
N SER A 487 6.58 -23.58 19.47
CA SER A 487 5.58 -23.84 18.45
C SER A 487 4.72 -22.61 18.17
N LYS A 488 4.51 -22.30 16.88
CA LYS A 488 3.59 -21.26 16.42
C LYS A 488 2.18 -21.46 17.00
N SER A 489 1.70 -22.70 17.04
CA SER A 489 0.33 -23.02 17.48
C SER A 489 0.09 -22.67 18.95
N GLU A 490 1.09 -22.90 19.82
CA GLU A 490 1.02 -22.56 21.25
C GLU A 490 0.98 -21.05 21.46
N ILE A 491 1.81 -20.32 20.71
CA ILE A 491 1.85 -18.86 20.73
C ILE A 491 0.49 -18.29 20.29
N LEU A 492 -0.08 -18.77 19.17
CA LEU A 492 -1.38 -18.33 18.68
C LEU A 492 -2.52 -18.66 19.66
N GLN A 493 -2.46 -19.80 20.35
CA GLN A 493 -3.43 -20.16 21.38
C GLN A 493 -3.33 -19.25 22.62
N TYR A 494 -2.11 -18.89 23.02
CA TYR A 494 -1.89 -17.97 24.13
C TYR A 494 -2.36 -16.55 23.79
N ILE A 495 -2.10 -16.07 22.57
CA ILE A 495 -2.53 -14.74 22.11
C ILE A 495 -4.03 -14.55 22.22
N LYS A 496 -4.82 -15.58 21.90
CA LYS A 496 -6.28 -15.56 22.04
C LYS A 496 -6.76 -15.30 23.47
N ARG A 497 -5.90 -15.53 24.48
CA ARG A 497 -6.19 -15.39 25.91
C ARG A 497 -5.36 -14.30 26.59
N LEU A 498 -4.64 -13.46 25.84
CA LEU A 498 -3.77 -12.43 26.41
C LEU A 498 -4.55 -11.54 27.38
N PRO A 499 -4.03 -11.32 28.59
CA PRO A 499 -4.63 -10.41 29.56
C PRO A 499 -4.38 -8.96 29.12
N PHE A 500 -5.36 -8.08 29.31
CA PHE A 500 -5.19 -6.64 29.10
C PHE A 500 -5.50 -5.94 30.41
N GLY A 501 -4.50 -5.22 30.93
CA GLY A 501 -4.62 -4.43 32.16
C GLY A 501 -5.04 -2.99 31.88
N GLY A 502 -5.18 -2.19 32.93
CA GLY A 502 -5.38 -0.74 32.84
C GLY A 502 -4.12 0.07 33.21
N GLY A 503 -4.22 1.40 33.20
CA GLY A 503 -3.14 2.34 33.53
C GLY A 503 -2.66 3.21 32.36
N GLU A 504 -1.65 4.05 32.61
CA GLU A 504 -1.09 5.03 31.66
C GLU A 504 0.04 4.47 30.78
N SER A 505 0.12 4.84 29.50
CA SER A 505 1.23 4.43 28.61
C SER A 505 2.59 5.03 29.04
N LYS A 506 3.58 4.15 29.33
CA LYS A 506 4.97 4.49 29.68
C LYS A 506 5.99 3.77 28.79
N ILE A 507 6.15 4.24 27.54
CA ILE A 507 7.01 3.63 26.52
C ILE A 507 8.46 3.50 26.99
N SER A 508 9.02 4.51 27.65
CA SER A 508 10.44 4.49 28.04
C SER A 508 10.74 3.37 29.04
N ARG A 509 9.80 3.09 29.96
CA ARG A 509 9.89 1.96 30.88
C ARG A 509 9.81 0.62 30.15
N ALA A 510 8.92 0.50 29.17
CA ALA A 510 8.77 -0.71 28.37
C ALA A 510 10.03 -1.03 27.57
N LEU A 511 10.65 -0.03 26.92
CA LEU A 511 11.91 -0.19 26.19
C LEU A 511 13.06 -0.60 27.12
N LYS A 512 13.17 0.02 28.30
CA LYS A 512 14.15 -0.36 29.32
C LYS A 512 13.94 -1.80 29.79
N PHE A 513 12.70 -2.18 30.07
CA PHE A 513 12.34 -3.54 30.50
C PHE A 513 12.66 -4.57 29.41
N ALA A 514 12.31 -4.31 28.15
CA ALA A 514 12.64 -5.18 27.03
C ALA A 514 14.17 -5.39 26.92
N ARG A 515 14.95 -4.30 27.04
CA ARG A 515 16.42 -4.34 27.00
C ARG A 515 17.03 -5.19 28.12
N GLU A 516 16.53 -5.03 29.35
CA GLU A 516 17.12 -5.61 30.56
C GLU A 516 16.57 -7.01 30.91
N LYS A 517 15.34 -7.31 30.52
CA LYS A 517 14.61 -8.50 30.98
C LYS A 517 14.15 -9.43 29.86
N VAL A 518 14.05 -8.98 28.61
CA VAL A 518 13.49 -9.81 27.52
C VAL A 518 14.55 -10.17 26.49
N PHE A 519 15.35 -9.20 26.04
CA PHE A 519 16.54 -9.42 25.21
C PHE A 519 17.76 -9.89 26.02
N ALA A 520 17.53 -10.55 27.15
CA ALA A 520 18.56 -11.10 28.01
C ALA A 520 18.86 -12.56 27.61
N LYS A 521 20.11 -13.00 27.78
CA LYS A 521 20.56 -14.33 27.35
C LYS A 521 19.78 -15.44 28.07
N GLU A 522 19.54 -15.26 29.36
CA GLU A 522 18.77 -16.15 30.23
C GLU A 522 17.30 -16.28 29.81
N MET A 523 16.75 -15.31 29.07
CA MET A 523 15.37 -15.31 28.57
C MET A 523 15.27 -15.71 27.09
N GLY A 524 16.32 -16.34 26.55
CA GLY A 524 16.30 -16.96 25.22
C GLY A 524 16.84 -16.09 24.09
N SER A 525 17.33 -14.87 24.38
CA SER A 525 17.97 -14.03 23.37
C SER A 525 19.28 -14.65 22.89
N ARG A 526 19.40 -14.77 21.57
CA ARG A 526 20.55 -15.25 20.81
C ARG A 526 21.44 -14.11 20.32
N ARG A 527 21.29 -12.90 20.86
CA ARG A 527 22.14 -11.74 20.53
C ARG A 527 23.63 -12.04 20.65
N ALA A 528 24.04 -12.80 21.68
CA ALA A 528 25.44 -13.12 21.94
C ALA A 528 26.10 -13.97 20.85
N ILE A 529 25.30 -14.65 20.03
CA ILE A 529 25.76 -15.46 18.89
C ILE A 529 25.44 -14.79 17.54
N GLY A 530 25.15 -13.48 17.56
CA GLY A 530 24.98 -12.67 16.35
C GLY A 530 23.60 -12.73 15.69
N VAL A 531 22.60 -13.36 16.33
CA VAL A 531 21.23 -13.40 15.79
C VAL A 531 20.56 -12.03 15.87
N GLN A 532 19.88 -11.62 14.80
CA GLN A 532 19.20 -10.33 14.71
C GLN A 532 18.12 -10.22 15.80
N GLN A 533 18.12 -9.10 16.51
CA GLN A 533 17.12 -8.79 17.55
C GLN A 533 16.18 -7.71 17.01
N ILE A 534 14.87 -7.93 17.12
CA ILE A 534 13.84 -7.03 16.59
C ILE A 534 12.83 -6.73 17.69
N ALA A 535 12.61 -5.45 17.97
CA ALA A 535 11.53 -4.98 18.82
C ALA A 535 10.45 -4.32 17.95
N VAL A 536 9.21 -4.77 18.07
CA VAL A 536 8.05 -4.14 17.43
C VAL A 536 7.23 -3.47 18.52
N VAL A 537 7.36 -2.15 18.61
CA VAL A 537 6.65 -1.30 19.58
C VAL A 537 5.32 -0.90 18.98
N ILE A 538 4.23 -1.25 19.64
CA ILE A 538 2.86 -0.89 19.26
C ILE A 538 2.34 0.07 20.33
N THR A 539 1.92 1.26 19.91
CA THR A 539 1.42 2.32 20.79
C THR A 539 0.19 2.99 20.21
N GLU A 540 -0.79 3.31 21.04
CA GLU A 540 -2.00 4.01 20.61
C GLU A 540 -2.00 5.47 21.01
N GLU A 541 -1.34 5.81 22.11
CA GLU A 541 -1.29 7.17 22.63
C GLU A 541 0.13 7.70 22.77
N LYS A 542 0.23 9.01 23.05
CA LYS A 542 1.49 9.67 23.38
C LYS A 542 1.91 9.26 24.78
N SER A 543 3.10 8.68 24.93
CA SER A 543 3.63 8.31 26.24
C SER A 543 3.71 9.52 27.17
N LEU A 544 3.33 9.33 28.43
CA LEU A 544 3.33 10.37 29.48
C LEU A 544 4.67 10.46 30.23
N ASP A 545 5.58 9.49 30.05
CA ASP A 545 6.97 9.70 30.44
C ASP A 545 7.71 10.56 29.41
N SER A 546 8.73 11.30 29.85
CA SER A 546 9.63 12.00 28.92
C SER A 546 10.29 10.95 28.05
N VAL A 547 9.74 10.70 26.85
CA VAL A 547 10.31 9.79 25.87
C VAL A 547 11.62 10.38 25.42
N THR A 548 12.67 10.07 26.15
CA THR A 548 14.00 10.48 25.77
C THR A 548 14.42 9.48 24.71
N ALA A 549 14.73 10.01 23.52
CA ALA A 549 15.50 9.30 22.50
C ALA A 549 16.69 8.51 23.09
N ALA A 550 17.16 8.86 24.30
CA ALA A 550 18.16 8.14 25.09
C ALA A 550 17.84 6.67 25.37
N GLU A 551 16.64 6.27 25.83
CA GLU A 551 16.35 4.86 26.13
C GLU A 551 16.16 4.02 24.86
N ALA A 552 15.44 4.55 23.87
CA ALA A 552 15.36 3.94 22.55
C ALA A 552 16.76 3.81 21.92
N ALA A 553 17.60 4.84 21.99
CA ALA A 553 18.98 4.79 21.53
C ALA A 553 19.84 3.80 22.34
N LYS A 554 19.55 3.54 23.62
CA LYS A 554 20.23 2.48 24.39
C LYS A 554 19.81 1.09 23.93
N LEU A 555 18.53 0.88 23.63
CA LEU A 555 18.04 -0.38 23.05
C LEU A 555 18.62 -0.60 21.65
N ILE A 556 18.57 0.42 20.78
CA ILE A 556 19.13 0.39 19.42
C ILE A 556 20.65 0.13 19.45
N ARG A 557 21.41 0.88 20.27
CA ARG A 557 22.86 0.64 20.45
C ARG A 557 23.20 -0.73 21.03
N SER A 558 22.23 -1.42 21.64
CA SER A 558 22.41 -2.79 22.11
C SER A 558 22.18 -3.86 21.02
N GLY A 559 22.06 -3.44 19.76
CA GLY A 559 21.91 -4.31 18.60
C GLY A 559 20.47 -4.74 18.31
N VAL A 560 19.48 -3.99 18.83
CA VAL A 560 18.06 -4.28 18.61
C VAL A 560 17.48 -3.30 17.59
N GLN A 561 16.90 -3.83 16.52
CA GLN A 561 16.19 -3.03 15.52
C GLN A 561 14.78 -2.73 16.02
N VAL A 562 14.40 -1.45 16.06
CA VAL A 562 13.12 -1.01 16.64
C VAL A 562 12.18 -0.54 15.54
N TYR A 563 11.05 -1.22 15.43
CA TYR A 563 9.90 -0.84 14.63
C TYR A 563 8.88 -0.15 15.53
N ALA A 564 8.40 1.02 15.13
CA ALA A 564 7.42 1.79 15.89
C ALA A 564 6.10 1.89 15.12
N LEU A 565 5.03 1.34 15.70
CA LEU A 565 3.68 1.31 15.15
C LEU A 565 2.78 2.19 16.02
N GLY A 566 2.32 3.32 15.49
CA GLY A 566 1.36 4.22 16.14
C GLY A 566 -0.06 4.01 15.63
N LEU A 567 -1.06 3.98 16.52
CA LEU A 567 -2.46 3.74 16.18
C LEU A 567 -3.36 5.00 16.27
N SER A 568 -2.77 6.16 16.58
CA SER A 568 -3.39 7.48 16.47
C SER A 568 -2.48 8.46 15.75
N ILE A 569 -3.09 9.43 15.05
CA ILE A 569 -2.43 10.35 14.11
C ILE A 569 -1.55 11.38 14.85
N ASP A 570 -1.72 11.52 16.16
CA ASP A 570 -1.12 12.59 16.97
C ASP A 570 0.29 12.27 17.53
N ASN A 571 0.94 11.19 17.06
CA ASN A 571 2.17 10.67 17.71
C ASN A 571 3.39 10.42 16.79
N GLU A 572 3.36 10.83 15.51
CA GLU A 572 4.40 10.45 14.53
C GLU A 572 5.83 10.91 14.91
N GLU A 573 5.98 12.10 15.49
CA GLU A 573 7.29 12.59 15.94
C GLU A 573 7.86 11.77 17.10
N GLN A 574 7.03 11.25 18.02
CA GLN A 574 7.48 10.36 19.09
C GLN A 574 7.89 8.99 18.53
N LEU A 575 7.16 8.47 17.53
CA LEU A 575 7.51 7.21 16.86
C LEU A 575 8.86 7.32 16.13
N LYS A 576 9.11 8.45 15.45
CA LYS A 576 10.41 8.75 14.82
C LYS A 576 11.57 8.77 15.82
N GLN A 577 11.32 9.16 17.06
CA GLN A 577 12.33 9.19 18.12
C GLN A 577 12.65 7.82 18.72
N ILE A 578 11.73 6.86 18.63
CA ILE A 578 11.93 5.51 19.20
C ILE A 578 12.32 4.45 18.16
N ALA A 579 11.96 4.65 16.89
CA ALA A 579 12.27 3.74 15.80
C ALA A 579 13.75 3.76 15.39
N SER A 580 14.19 2.71 14.71
CA SER A 580 15.49 2.69 14.03
C SER A 580 15.55 3.67 12.85
N TYR A 581 16.75 4.00 12.39
CA TYR A 581 16.98 4.96 11.31
C TYR A 581 17.22 4.25 9.97
N PRO A 582 16.70 4.76 8.82
CA PRO A 582 15.89 5.98 8.68
C PRO A 582 14.43 5.76 9.08
N PRO A 583 13.77 6.72 9.78
CA PRO A 583 12.42 6.53 10.29
C PRO A 583 11.37 6.15 9.24
N ALA A 584 11.54 6.60 7.99
CA ALA A 584 10.67 6.22 6.87
C ALA A 584 10.59 4.71 6.60
N LYS A 585 11.53 3.91 7.12
CA LYS A 585 11.54 2.44 7.03
C LYS A 585 10.98 1.74 8.27
N PHE A 586 10.95 2.42 9.41
CA PHE A 586 10.74 1.80 10.73
C PHE A 586 9.56 2.39 11.51
N VAL A 587 8.96 3.48 11.03
CA VAL A 587 7.77 4.12 11.59
C VAL A 587 6.55 3.82 10.73
N PHE A 588 5.50 3.35 11.38
CA PHE A 588 4.22 3.03 10.75
C PHE A 588 3.10 3.71 11.55
N SER A 589 2.29 4.53 10.90
CA SER A 589 1.13 5.20 11.51
C SER A 589 -0.18 4.67 10.93
N LEU A 590 -1.07 4.23 11.80
CA LEU A 590 -2.44 3.77 11.51
C LEU A 590 -3.43 4.69 12.24
N GLN A 591 -4.61 4.93 11.66
CA GLN A 591 -5.61 5.81 12.28
C GLN A 591 -6.50 5.10 13.34
N SER A 592 -6.57 3.76 13.28
CA SER A 592 -7.28 2.86 14.22
C SER A 592 -7.13 1.40 13.72
N PHE A 593 -7.27 0.40 14.60
CA PHE A 593 -7.42 -1.00 14.19
C PHE A 593 -8.68 -1.25 13.33
N SER A 594 -9.69 -0.38 13.40
CA SER A 594 -10.95 -0.47 12.61
C SER A 594 -10.76 -0.25 11.12
N ASN A 595 -9.63 0.33 10.68
CA ASN A 595 -9.29 0.46 9.26
C ASN A 595 -8.84 -0.88 8.62
N LEU A 596 -8.90 -1.99 9.36
CA LEU A 596 -8.67 -3.35 8.88
C LEU A 596 -9.97 -4.18 8.76
N GLY A 597 -11.16 -3.55 8.78
CA GLY A 597 -12.48 -4.18 8.52
C GLY A 597 -13.51 -3.22 7.87
N CYS A 598 -14.62 -3.75 7.32
CA CYS A 598 -15.64 -2.97 6.60
C CYS A 598 -16.58 -2.23 7.58
N VAL A 599 -16.15 -1.09 8.11
CA VAL A 599 -16.96 -0.28 9.06
C VAL A 599 -18.18 0.38 8.39
N GLN A 600 -18.23 0.42 7.05
CA GLN A 600 -19.24 1.17 6.29
C GLN A 600 -20.51 0.38 5.96
N THR A 601 -20.46 -0.95 5.99
CA THR A 601 -21.63 -1.80 5.71
C THR A 601 -22.30 -2.20 7.02
N GLU A 602 -23.14 -1.32 7.57
CA GLU A 602 -23.89 -1.56 8.81
C GLU A 602 -25.00 -2.60 8.64
N GLN A 603 -25.61 -2.68 7.45
CA GLN A 603 -26.71 -3.60 7.13
C GLN A 603 -26.58 -4.15 5.70
N ALA A 604 -26.57 -5.48 5.57
CA ALA A 604 -26.62 -6.18 4.29
C ALA A 604 -27.10 -7.62 4.49
N ASP A 605 -27.59 -8.22 3.41
CA ASP A 605 -28.01 -9.61 3.35
C ASP A 605 -27.11 -10.34 2.35
N ILE A 606 -26.26 -11.24 2.86
CA ILE A 606 -25.20 -11.89 2.08
C ILE A 606 -25.46 -13.39 2.02
N TYR A 607 -25.63 -13.94 0.82
CA TYR A 607 -25.59 -15.37 0.60
C TYR A 607 -24.27 -15.79 -0.04
N PHE A 608 -23.67 -16.86 0.47
CA PHE A 608 -22.67 -17.63 -0.26
C PHE A 608 -23.37 -18.75 -1.02
N LEU A 609 -23.12 -18.83 -2.32
CA LEU A 609 -23.52 -19.92 -3.18
C LEU A 609 -22.28 -20.73 -3.55
N ILE A 610 -22.11 -21.88 -2.90
CA ILE A 610 -20.88 -22.68 -2.99
C ILE A 610 -21.08 -23.91 -3.86
N ASP A 611 -20.18 -24.11 -4.81
CA ASP A 611 -20.12 -25.34 -5.58
C ASP A 611 -19.67 -26.50 -4.67
N SER A 612 -20.49 -27.55 -4.65
CA SER A 612 -20.28 -28.79 -3.92
C SER A 612 -20.34 -30.00 -4.86
N SER A 613 -20.13 -29.80 -6.16
CA SER A 613 -19.97 -30.85 -7.17
C SER A 613 -18.72 -31.71 -6.92
N SER A 614 -18.62 -32.85 -7.60
CA SER A 614 -17.52 -33.80 -7.42
C SER A 614 -16.12 -33.21 -7.72
N SER A 615 -16.01 -32.14 -8.52
CA SER A 615 -14.73 -31.46 -8.80
C SER A 615 -14.16 -30.71 -7.58
N THR A 616 -15.00 -30.44 -6.58
CA THR A 616 -14.66 -29.62 -5.40
C THR A 616 -14.40 -30.43 -4.11
N GLU A 617 -14.56 -31.76 -4.12
CA GLU A 617 -14.59 -32.62 -2.93
C GLU A 617 -13.37 -32.43 -2.00
N ASN A 618 -12.17 -32.34 -2.56
CA ASN A 618 -10.93 -32.18 -1.81
C ASN A 618 -10.65 -30.74 -1.33
N ASN A 619 -11.51 -29.76 -1.65
CA ASN A 619 -11.23 -28.33 -1.46
C ASN A 619 -12.29 -27.57 -0.64
N ILE A 620 -13.24 -28.28 -0.04
CA ILE A 620 -14.32 -27.66 0.76
C ILE A 620 -13.79 -26.96 2.03
N GLN A 621 -12.62 -27.36 2.54
CA GLN A 621 -12.03 -26.76 3.75
C GLN A 621 -11.53 -25.34 3.51
N GLU A 622 -10.98 -25.09 2.32
CA GLU A 622 -10.52 -23.78 1.86
C GLU A 622 -11.70 -22.82 1.66
N VAL A 623 -12.81 -23.30 1.09
CA VAL A 623 -14.06 -22.51 0.98
C VAL A 623 -14.59 -22.14 2.35
N LYS A 624 -14.64 -23.09 3.30
CA LYS A 624 -15.02 -22.81 4.69
C LYS A 624 -14.08 -21.78 5.34
N ALA A 625 -12.77 -21.89 5.10
CA ALA A 625 -11.79 -20.94 5.61
C ALA A 625 -12.02 -19.53 5.05
N PHE A 626 -12.26 -19.42 3.75
CA PHE A 626 -12.61 -18.17 3.09
C PHE A 626 -13.85 -17.52 3.71
N ILE A 627 -14.95 -18.27 3.89
CA ILE A 627 -16.17 -17.75 4.50
C ILE A 627 -15.92 -17.27 5.93
N ARG A 628 -15.22 -18.04 6.78
CA ARG A 628 -14.90 -17.61 8.15
C ARG A 628 -14.08 -16.31 8.18
N GLU A 629 -13.06 -16.23 7.35
CA GLU A 629 -12.21 -15.05 7.24
C GLU A 629 -12.96 -13.83 6.68
N PHE A 630 -13.97 -14.04 5.83
CA PHE A 630 -14.87 -13.01 5.33
C PHE A 630 -15.82 -12.50 6.43
N LEU A 631 -16.35 -13.39 7.27
CA LEU A 631 -17.20 -13.02 8.41
C LEU A 631 -16.51 -12.10 9.42
N LEU A 632 -15.17 -12.16 9.53
CA LEU A 632 -14.40 -11.27 10.41
C LEU A 632 -14.46 -9.79 9.98
N MET A 633 -14.90 -9.51 8.75
CA MET A 633 -14.91 -8.15 8.19
C MET A 633 -16.19 -7.37 8.47
N PHE A 634 -17.22 -8.02 9.02
CA PHE A 634 -18.54 -7.44 9.25
C PHE A 634 -19.02 -7.61 10.69
N THR A 635 -19.95 -6.75 11.10
CA THR A 635 -20.68 -6.94 12.37
C THR A 635 -21.95 -7.74 12.09
N ILE A 636 -21.98 -8.99 12.56
CA ILE A 636 -23.11 -9.90 12.34
C ILE A 636 -24.17 -9.71 13.42
N GLY A 637 -25.41 -9.51 13.00
CA GLY A 637 -26.54 -9.33 13.89
C GLY A 637 -27.89 -9.40 13.15
N PRO A 638 -29.01 -9.60 13.87
CA PRO A 638 -30.34 -9.74 13.26
C PRO A 638 -30.81 -8.47 12.55
N THR A 639 -30.32 -7.31 13.00
CA THR A 639 -30.58 -5.99 12.39
C THR A 639 -29.35 -5.41 11.69
N GLN A 640 -28.25 -6.17 11.59
CA GLN A 640 -26.97 -5.75 11.01
C GLN A 640 -26.68 -6.54 9.73
N VAL A 641 -25.45 -7.03 9.50
CA VAL A 641 -25.17 -7.94 8.38
C VAL A 641 -25.67 -9.34 8.72
N ARG A 642 -26.48 -9.92 7.83
CA ARG A 642 -26.98 -11.29 7.92
C ARG A 642 -26.32 -12.15 6.85
N VAL A 643 -25.96 -13.39 7.19
CA VAL A 643 -25.24 -14.29 6.28
C VAL A 643 -25.92 -15.65 6.21
N GLY A 644 -26.05 -16.17 5.00
CA GLY A 644 -26.61 -17.48 4.70
C GLY A 644 -25.71 -18.24 3.74
N VAL A 645 -25.85 -19.57 3.70
CA VAL A 645 -25.07 -20.42 2.82
C VAL A 645 -25.99 -21.40 2.10
N VAL A 646 -25.84 -21.44 0.78
CA VAL A 646 -26.47 -22.41 -0.11
C VAL A 646 -25.35 -23.13 -0.83
N LYS A 647 -25.43 -24.44 -0.91
CA LYS A 647 -24.51 -25.24 -1.73
C LYS A 647 -25.24 -25.82 -2.92
N PHE A 648 -24.53 -26.15 -3.99
CA PHE A 648 -25.15 -26.75 -5.17
C PHE A 648 -24.25 -27.81 -5.81
N ALA A 649 -24.91 -28.83 -6.38
CA ALA A 649 -24.35 -29.79 -7.32
C ALA A 649 -25.48 -30.05 -8.35
N GLU A 650 -26.07 -31.25 -8.38
CA GLU A 650 -27.28 -31.54 -9.18
C GLU A 650 -28.52 -30.76 -8.70
N GLU A 651 -28.64 -30.61 -7.38
CA GLU A 651 -29.71 -29.88 -6.72
C GLU A 651 -29.14 -28.84 -5.75
N PRO A 652 -29.67 -27.61 -5.72
CA PRO A 652 -29.28 -26.61 -4.73
C PRO A 652 -29.88 -26.94 -3.35
N THR A 653 -29.04 -26.91 -2.31
CA THR A 653 -29.41 -27.21 -0.92
C THR A 653 -29.10 -26.01 -0.03
N LEU A 654 -30.11 -25.53 0.71
CA LEU A 654 -29.95 -24.49 1.71
C LEU A 654 -29.34 -25.08 3.00
N GLU A 655 -28.10 -24.73 3.30
CA GLU A 655 -27.45 -25.15 4.55
C GLU A 655 -28.01 -24.38 5.76
N PHE A 656 -28.16 -23.06 5.60
CA PHE A 656 -28.87 -22.20 6.55
C PHE A 656 -29.24 -20.85 5.92
N SER A 657 -30.38 -20.31 6.35
CA SER A 657 -30.90 -19.02 5.90
C SER A 657 -30.27 -17.84 6.65
N LEU A 658 -30.49 -16.62 6.14
CA LEU A 658 -30.03 -15.37 6.77
C LEU A 658 -30.52 -15.13 8.20
N THR A 659 -31.61 -15.79 8.62
CA THR A 659 -32.22 -15.61 9.95
C THR A 659 -31.90 -16.74 10.93
N THR A 660 -31.21 -17.79 10.45
CA THR A 660 -30.93 -18.99 11.26
C THR A 660 -29.94 -18.67 12.38
N TYR A 661 -28.90 -17.88 12.08
CA TYR A 661 -27.83 -17.55 13.03
C TYR A 661 -27.61 -16.03 13.07
N ASN A 662 -27.69 -15.46 14.26
CA ASN A 662 -27.73 -14.01 14.48
C ASN A 662 -26.46 -13.47 15.17
N ASP A 663 -25.44 -14.30 15.34
CA ASP A 663 -24.15 -13.93 15.92
C ASP A 663 -23.01 -14.65 15.19
N ARG A 664 -21.81 -14.05 15.25
CA ARG A 664 -20.64 -14.57 14.54
C ARG A 664 -20.24 -15.97 14.99
N MET A 665 -20.28 -16.25 16.30
CA MET A 665 -19.80 -17.54 16.82
C MET A 665 -20.69 -18.70 16.37
N SER A 666 -22.01 -18.50 16.33
CA SER A 666 -22.94 -19.52 15.83
C SER A 666 -22.80 -19.74 14.32
N LEU A 667 -22.63 -18.67 13.52
CA LEU A 667 -22.33 -18.77 12.10
C LEU A 667 -21.02 -19.51 11.80
N GLU A 668 -19.92 -19.20 12.48
CA GLU A 668 -18.64 -19.88 12.26
C GLU A 668 -18.74 -21.39 12.52
N ARG A 669 -19.49 -21.79 13.56
CA ARG A 669 -19.76 -23.21 13.84
C ARG A 669 -20.60 -23.85 12.74
N ALA A 670 -21.63 -23.16 12.25
CA ALA A 670 -22.46 -23.65 11.16
C ALA A 670 -21.65 -23.87 9.88
N VAL A 671 -20.80 -22.91 9.51
CA VAL A 671 -19.89 -23.01 8.34
C VAL A 671 -18.95 -24.21 8.46
N ASN A 672 -18.39 -24.48 9.64
CA ASN A 672 -17.51 -25.63 9.85
C ASN A 672 -18.22 -26.98 9.61
N ASN A 673 -19.52 -27.03 9.86
CA ASN A 673 -20.34 -28.24 9.78
C ASN A 673 -20.89 -28.55 8.38
N ILE A 674 -20.72 -27.64 7.40
CA ILE A 674 -21.18 -27.85 6.02
C ILE A 674 -20.58 -29.14 5.45
N LYS A 675 -21.39 -29.97 4.81
CA LYS A 675 -20.94 -31.22 4.18
C LYS A 675 -20.92 -31.09 2.66
N HIS A 676 -19.98 -31.81 2.04
CA HIS A 676 -19.89 -31.95 0.60
C HIS A 676 -20.78 -33.11 0.13
N ASP A 677 -21.51 -32.90 -0.97
CA ASP A 677 -22.53 -33.84 -1.47
C ASP A 677 -22.11 -34.58 -2.77
N GLY A 678 -21.23 -33.98 -3.60
CA GLY A 678 -20.86 -34.51 -4.91
C GLY A 678 -21.97 -34.38 -5.96
N GLY A 679 -21.63 -34.65 -7.23
CA GLY A 679 -22.54 -34.55 -8.38
C GLY A 679 -22.04 -33.60 -9.48
N ASP A 680 -22.88 -33.35 -10.48
CA ASP A 680 -22.61 -32.44 -11.60
C ASP A 680 -22.84 -30.96 -11.23
N THR A 681 -22.25 -30.03 -11.98
CA THR A 681 -22.28 -28.58 -11.68
C THR A 681 -23.47 -27.88 -12.36
N PHE A 682 -24.60 -27.65 -11.66
CA PHE A 682 -25.78 -26.94 -12.19
C PHE A 682 -25.94 -25.52 -11.60
N ILE A 683 -25.19 -24.56 -12.11
CA ILE A 683 -25.17 -23.18 -11.61
C ILE A 683 -26.47 -22.44 -11.93
N GLY A 684 -27.05 -22.63 -13.12
CA GLY A 684 -28.26 -21.92 -13.55
C GLY A 684 -29.45 -22.17 -12.63
N LYS A 685 -29.70 -23.44 -12.30
CA LYS A 685 -30.74 -23.87 -11.36
C LYS A 685 -30.49 -23.36 -9.94
N ALA A 686 -29.22 -23.35 -9.52
CA ALA A 686 -28.84 -22.80 -8.22
C ALA A 686 -29.14 -21.30 -8.13
N LEU A 687 -28.80 -20.53 -9.17
CA LEU A 687 -29.12 -19.10 -9.29
C LEU A 687 -30.64 -18.85 -9.31
N SER A 688 -31.41 -19.66 -10.04
CA SER A 688 -32.88 -19.56 -10.03
C SER A 688 -33.47 -19.74 -8.64
N THR A 689 -32.90 -20.62 -7.82
CA THR A 689 -33.34 -20.88 -6.45
C THR A 689 -33.01 -19.71 -5.52
N MET A 690 -31.86 -19.06 -5.71
CA MET A 690 -31.47 -17.89 -4.91
C MET A 690 -32.48 -16.73 -4.97
N THR A 691 -33.17 -16.57 -6.09
CA THR A 691 -34.26 -15.61 -6.28
C THR A 691 -35.31 -15.73 -5.18
N GLN A 692 -35.74 -16.96 -4.89
CA GLN A 692 -36.74 -17.23 -3.85
C GLN A 692 -36.19 -16.96 -2.45
N TYR A 693 -34.95 -17.33 -2.17
CA TYR A 693 -34.34 -17.11 -0.85
C TYR A 693 -34.13 -15.63 -0.53
N PHE A 694 -33.84 -14.79 -1.51
CA PHE A 694 -33.79 -13.33 -1.31
C PHE A 694 -35.19 -12.72 -1.14
N GLU A 695 -36.20 -13.18 -1.87
CA GLU A 695 -37.60 -12.74 -1.68
C GLU A 695 -38.14 -13.11 -0.29
N GLU A 696 -37.81 -14.30 0.21
CA GLU A 696 -38.15 -14.72 1.57
C GLU A 696 -37.38 -13.92 2.61
N ALA A 697 -36.09 -13.66 2.39
CA ALA A 697 -35.28 -12.82 3.26
C ALA A 697 -35.84 -11.40 3.38
N GLU A 698 -36.34 -10.81 2.29
CA GLU A 698 -36.93 -9.47 2.28
C GLU A 698 -38.18 -9.41 3.17
N LYS A 699 -39.01 -10.47 3.20
CA LYS A 699 -40.18 -10.56 4.10
C LYS A 699 -39.81 -10.59 5.58
N THR A 700 -38.58 -11.00 5.91
CA THR A 700 -38.09 -11.05 7.30
C THR A 700 -37.40 -9.77 7.75
N ARG A 701 -37.19 -8.80 6.85
CA ARG A 701 -36.67 -7.47 7.15
C ARG A 701 -37.80 -6.46 7.21
N GLY A 702 -37.70 -5.49 8.13
CA GLY A 702 -38.58 -4.31 8.11
C GLY A 702 -38.17 -3.26 7.08
N THR A 703 -36.92 -3.29 6.62
CA THR A 703 -36.31 -2.32 5.69
C THR A 703 -35.56 -3.02 4.55
N LYS A 704 -35.66 -2.44 3.35
CA LYS A 704 -34.92 -2.93 2.18
C LYS A 704 -33.43 -2.67 2.35
N VAL A 705 -32.64 -3.73 2.41
CA VAL A 705 -31.18 -3.69 2.51
C VAL A 705 -30.53 -4.16 1.21
N ARG A 706 -29.21 -4.02 1.12
CA ARG A 706 -28.46 -4.52 -0.03
C ARG A 706 -28.37 -6.04 0.03
N ASN A 707 -28.75 -6.67 -1.06
CA ASN A 707 -28.67 -8.12 -1.25
C ASN A 707 -27.40 -8.45 -2.05
N ILE A 708 -26.55 -9.32 -1.51
CA ILE A 708 -25.26 -9.68 -2.07
C ILE A 708 -25.18 -11.19 -2.22
N LEU A 709 -24.85 -11.66 -3.41
CA LEU A 709 -24.61 -13.07 -3.70
C LEU A 709 -23.13 -13.27 -4.06
N ILE A 710 -22.42 -14.13 -3.34
CA ILE A 710 -21.05 -14.53 -3.64
C ILE A 710 -21.08 -15.97 -4.13
N VAL A 711 -20.81 -16.17 -5.42
CA VAL A 711 -20.78 -17.47 -6.09
C VAL A 711 -19.34 -17.98 -6.16
N ILE A 712 -19.10 -19.22 -5.73
CA ILE A 712 -17.78 -19.87 -5.80
C ILE A 712 -17.93 -21.17 -6.58
N THR A 713 -17.22 -21.30 -7.70
CA THR A 713 -17.29 -22.49 -8.59
C THR A 713 -15.91 -22.81 -9.19
N ASP A 714 -15.63 -24.08 -9.46
CA ASP A 714 -14.42 -24.52 -10.16
C ASP A 714 -14.65 -25.15 -11.54
N GLY A 715 -15.90 -25.17 -12.02
CA GLY A 715 -16.30 -25.86 -13.24
C GLY A 715 -17.24 -25.06 -14.15
N GLU A 716 -17.52 -25.65 -15.32
CA GLU A 716 -18.53 -25.18 -16.29
C GLU A 716 -19.92 -25.72 -15.92
N SER A 717 -20.94 -24.88 -16.09
CA SER A 717 -22.32 -25.24 -15.77
C SER A 717 -22.92 -26.20 -16.81
N TRP A 718 -23.67 -27.21 -16.36
CA TRP A 718 -24.44 -28.10 -17.24
C TRP A 718 -25.73 -27.48 -17.78
N ASP A 719 -26.12 -26.31 -17.26
CA ASP A 719 -27.31 -25.56 -17.63
C ASP A 719 -27.03 -24.06 -17.86
N MET A 720 -27.95 -23.37 -18.53
CA MET A 720 -27.77 -21.96 -18.90
C MET A 720 -27.81 -21.02 -17.69
N VAL A 721 -26.70 -20.32 -17.44
CA VAL A 721 -26.59 -19.35 -16.34
C VAL A 721 -27.14 -17.94 -16.65
N SER A 722 -27.27 -17.58 -17.93
CA SER A 722 -27.52 -16.20 -18.36
C SER A 722 -28.86 -15.62 -17.89
N LYS A 723 -29.97 -16.36 -18.11
CA LYS A 723 -31.32 -15.91 -17.71
C LYS A 723 -31.48 -15.84 -16.18
N PRO A 724 -31.12 -16.89 -15.41
CA PRO A 724 -31.21 -16.83 -13.95
C PRO A 724 -30.37 -15.71 -13.34
N ALA A 725 -29.13 -15.50 -13.81
CA ALA A 725 -28.27 -14.44 -13.33
C ALA A 725 -28.85 -13.04 -13.61
N ALA A 726 -29.41 -12.82 -14.80
CA ALA A 726 -30.06 -11.57 -15.15
C ALA A 726 -31.30 -11.29 -14.28
N GLN A 727 -32.08 -12.32 -13.93
CA GLN A 727 -33.23 -12.19 -13.04
C GLN A 727 -32.83 -11.75 -11.62
N LEU A 728 -31.79 -12.37 -11.04
CA LEU A 728 -31.26 -11.96 -9.73
C LEU A 728 -30.79 -10.50 -9.73
N ARG A 729 -30.06 -10.09 -10.77
CA ARG A 729 -29.62 -8.69 -10.91
C ARG A 729 -30.81 -7.73 -11.06
N ALA A 730 -31.85 -8.11 -11.79
CA ALA A 730 -33.07 -7.32 -11.92
C ALA A 730 -33.84 -7.16 -10.60
N GLN A 731 -33.69 -8.09 -9.66
CA GLN A 731 -34.19 -7.95 -8.27
C GLN A 731 -33.35 -7.02 -7.40
N GLY A 732 -32.21 -6.52 -7.92
CA GLY A 732 -31.29 -5.66 -7.18
C GLY A 732 -30.25 -6.43 -6.36
N VAL A 733 -30.00 -7.71 -6.67
CA VAL A 733 -28.94 -8.50 -6.04
C VAL A 733 -27.60 -8.20 -6.70
N SER A 734 -26.62 -7.74 -5.92
CA SER A 734 -25.23 -7.59 -6.36
C SER A 734 -24.55 -8.96 -6.38
N THR A 735 -24.17 -9.44 -7.57
CA THR A 735 -23.59 -10.77 -7.78
C THR A 735 -22.08 -10.67 -7.95
N TYR A 736 -21.34 -11.45 -7.16
CA TYR A 736 -19.89 -11.60 -7.22
C TYR A 736 -19.58 -13.04 -7.61
N ALA A 737 -18.83 -13.25 -8.70
CA ALA A 737 -18.54 -14.57 -9.24
C ALA A 737 -17.06 -14.89 -9.07
N ILE A 738 -16.73 -15.95 -8.34
CA ILE A 738 -15.37 -16.41 -8.08
C ILE A 738 -15.16 -17.75 -8.79
N GLY A 739 -14.36 -17.71 -9.85
CA GLY A 739 -13.87 -18.89 -10.53
C GLY A 739 -12.60 -19.42 -9.90
N VAL A 740 -12.53 -20.73 -9.71
CA VAL A 740 -11.35 -21.44 -9.22
C VAL A 740 -10.85 -22.42 -10.29
N LYS A 741 -9.53 -22.61 -10.40
CA LYS A 741 -8.88 -23.52 -11.38
C LYS A 741 -9.20 -23.19 -12.84
N ASP A 742 -10.14 -23.90 -13.47
CA ASP A 742 -10.47 -23.87 -14.90
C ASP A 742 -11.90 -23.37 -15.15
N ALA A 743 -12.51 -22.69 -14.16
CA ALA A 743 -13.87 -22.19 -14.24
C ALA A 743 -14.13 -21.32 -15.51
N ASN A 744 -15.31 -21.47 -16.10
CA ASN A 744 -15.65 -20.80 -17.36
C ASN A 744 -15.81 -19.28 -17.16
N LYS A 745 -14.85 -18.49 -17.67
CA LYS A 745 -14.82 -17.03 -17.55
C LYS A 745 -16.06 -16.35 -18.16
N THR A 746 -16.59 -16.87 -19.26
CA THR A 746 -17.78 -16.32 -19.89
C THR A 746 -19.00 -16.49 -19.01
N GLU A 747 -19.16 -17.65 -18.38
CA GLU A 747 -20.24 -17.90 -17.42
C GLU A 747 -20.11 -17.02 -16.18
N LEU A 748 -18.91 -16.91 -15.62
CA LEU A 748 -18.65 -16.06 -14.46
C LEU A 748 -18.98 -14.59 -14.74
N LEU A 749 -18.63 -14.07 -15.92
CA LEU A 749 -19.01 -12.72 -16.34
C LEU A 749 -20.53 -12.57 -16.48
N LEU A 750 -21.21 -13.56 -17.03
CA LEU A 750 -22.68 -13.58 -17.12
C LEU A 750 -23.35 -13.62 -15.75
N ILE A 751 -22.72 -14.25 -14.76
CA ILE A 751 -23.16 -14.32 -13.36
C ILE A 751 -22.94 -12.96 -12.67
N ALA A 752 -21.73 -12.42 -12.73
CA ALA A 752 -21.35 -11.16 -12.09
C ALA A 752 -22.03 -9.93 -12.74
N GLY A 753 -22.30 -9.99 -14.05
CA GLY A 753 -22.87 -8.90 -14.85
C GLY A 753 -21.86 -7.81 -15.25
N GLU A 754 -20.77 -7.65 -14.49
CA GLU A 754 -19.73 -6.65 -14.70
C GLU A 754 -18.33 -7.29 -14.44
N PRO A 755 -17.29 -6.97 -15.24
CA PRO A 755 -15.95 -7.53 -15.07
C PRO A 755 -15.35 -7.31 -13.66
N GLU A 756 -15.68 -6.19 -13.01
CA GLU A 756 -15.13 -5.81 -11.70
C GLU A 756 -15.67 -6.67 -10.54
N ARG A 757 -16.76 -7.42 -10.76
CA ARG A 757 -17.34 -8.37 -9.80
C ARG A 757 -17.00 -9.83 -10.13
N MET A 758 -16.16 -10.05 -11.14
CA MET A 758 -15.66 -11.37 -11.54
C MET A 758 -14.22 -11.54 -11.05
N PHE A 759 -13.97 -12.62 -10.32
CA PHE A 759 -12.66 -12.96 -9.76
C PHE A 759 -12.24 -14.35 -10.21
N PHE A 760 -10.92 -14.54 -10.36
CA PHE A 760 -10.36 -15.82 -10.75
C PHE A 760 -9.14 -16.15 -9.90
N VAL A 761 -9.09 -17.38 -9.39
CA VAL A 761 -7.94 -17.91 -8.66
C VAL A 761 -7.51 -19.24 -9.23
N SER A 762 -6.20 -19.45 -9.33
CA SER A 762 -5.63 -20.69 -9.88
C SER A 762 -5.87 -21.92 -9.00
N ASN A 763 -6.23 -21.76 -7.72
CA ASN A 763 -6.59 -22.85 -6.81
C ASN A 763 -7.39 -22.34 -5.60
N PHE A 764 -8.00 -23.27 -4.85
CA PHE A 764 -8.84 -22.96 -3.69
C PHE A 764 -8.09 -22.32 -2.52
N HIS A 765 -6.79 -22.59 -2.35
CA HIS A 765 -5.98 -21.95 -1.30
C HIS A 765 -5.89 -20.43 -1.50
N ALA A 766 -5.83 -19.99 -2.77
CA ALA A 766 -5.75 -18.58 -3.13
C ALA A 766 -7.06 -17.80 -2.89
N LEU A 767 -8.19 -18.46 -2.60
CA LEU A 767 -9.44 -17.79 -2.19
C LEU A 767 -9.23 -16.88 -0.98
N THR A 768 -8.37 -17.28 -0.04
CA THR A 768 -8.08 -16.52 1.18
C THR A 768 -7.52 -15.11 0.90
N HIS A 769 -6.99 -14.87 -0.29
CA HIS A 769 -6.46 -13.58 -0.72
C HIS A 769 -7.51 -12.68 -1.40
N LEU A 770 -8.62 -13.23 -1.89
CA LEU A 770 -9.67 -12.47 -2.57
C LEU A 770 -10.61 -11.74 -1.62
N LYS A 771 -10.65 -12.13 -0.34
CA LYS A 771 -11.61 -11.57 0.62
C LYS A 771 -11.49 -10.05 0.73
N ASP A 772 -10.27 -9.52 0.74
CA ASP A 772 -10.03 -8.09 0.93
C ASP A 772 -10.46 -7.29 -0.30
N GLU A 773 -10.31 -7.87 -1.49
CA GLU A 773 -10.72 -7.24 -2.74
C GLU A 773 -12.25 -7.17 -2.87
N ILE A 774 -12.93 -8.28 -2.59
CA ILE A 774 -14.39 -8.36 -2.62
C ILE A 774 -14.99 -7.45 -1.55
N VAL A 775 -14.45 -7.48 -0.33
CA VAL A 775 -14.89 -6.60 0.76
C VAL A 775 -14.66 -5.14 0.39
N THR A 776 -13.51 -4.79 -0.19
CA THR A 776 -13.24 -3.42 -0.64
C THR A 776 -14.28 -2.93 -1.65
N HIS A 777 -14.69 -3.78 -2.59
CA HIS A 777 -15.74 -3.46 -3.56
C HIS A 777 -17.11 -3.26 -2.88
N ILE A 778 -17.47 -4.15 -1.96
CA ILE A 778 -18.70 -4.06 -1.16
C ILE A 778 -18.74 -2.75 -0.37
N CYS A 779 -17.65 -2.41 0.33
CA CYS A 779 -17.57 -1.22 1.17
C CYS A 779 -17.52 0.07 0.34
N LEU A 780 -16.76 0.11 -0.77
CA LEU A 780 -16.65 1.28 -1.64
C LEU A 780 -18.00 1.70 -2.22
N GLU A 781 -18.78 0.72 -2.69
CA GLU A 781 -20.13 0.99 -3.18
C GLU A 781 -21.01 1.63 -2.09
N GLU A 782 -20.90 1.19 -0.83
CA GLU A 782 -21.65 1.78 0.28
C GLU A 782 -21.12 3.16 0.67
N ALA A 783 -19.80 3.35 0.67
CA ALA A 783 -19.14 4.62 0.98
C ALA A 783 -19.58 5.75 0.05
N CYS A 784 -19.71 5.46 -1.24
CA CYS A 784 -19.97 6.46 -2.27
C CYS A 784 -21.47 6.61 -2.59
N LYS A 785 -22.35 5.73 -2.06
CA LYS A 785 -23.78 5.66 -2.38
C LYS A 785 -24.56 6.96 -2.15
N ASN A 786 -24.26 7.64 -1.06
CA ASN A 786 -24.91 8.89 -0.64
C ASN A 786 -23.93 10.06 -0.64
N MET A 787 -22.88 9.98 -1.46
CA MET A 787 -21.86 11.02 -1.52
C MET A 787 -22.44 12.30 -2.12
N TRP A 788 -22.20 13.42 -1.43
CA TRP A 788 -22.52 14.77 -1.86
C TRP A 788 -21.20 15.54 -1.93
N ALA A 789 -20.74 15.88 -3.14
CA ALA A 789 -19.45 16.56 -3.33
C ALA A 789 -19.31 17.15 -4.73
N ASP A 790 -18.44 18.15 -4.87
CA ASP A 790 -18.00 18.67 -6.17
C ASP A 790 -16.59 18.17 -6.46
N VAL A 791 -16.40 17.56 -7.64
CA VAL A 791 -15.12 16.99 -8.05
C VAL A 791 -14.70 17.63 -9.37
N ILE A 792 -13.55 18.29 -9.40
CA ILE A 792 -12.97 18.81 -10.65
C ILE A 792 -11.71 18.03 -11.00
N PHE A 793 -11.65 17.52 -12.22
CA PHE A 793 -10.41 17.00 -12.81
C PHE A 793 -9.65 18.13 -13.49
N LEU A 794 -8.40 18.33 -13.09
CA LEU A 794 -7.46 19.25 -13.73
C LEU A 794 -6.39 18.42 -14.45
N ILE A 795 -6.53 18.27 -15.76
CA ILE A 795 -5.74 17.32 -16.57
C ILE A 795 -4.70 18.04 -17.42
N ASP A 796 -3.48 17.55 -17.42
CA ASP A 796 -2.40 18.04 -18.25
C ASP A 796 -2.61 17.60 -19.71
N GLY A 797 -2.67 18.58 -20.61
CA GLY A 797 -2.78 18.42 -22.05
C GLY A 797 -1.56 18.95 -22.80
N SER A 798 -0.43 19.13 -22.10
CA SER A 798 0.82 19.59 -22.68
C SER A 798 1.38 18.60 -23.70
N GLY A 799 2.30 19.07 -24.55
CA GLY A 799 3.00 18.21 -25.52
C GLY A 799 3.91 17.16 -24.88
N ASN A 800 4.18 17.28 -23.57
CA ASN A 800 4.91 16.28 -22.79
C ASN A 800 4.05 15.06 -22.48
N THR A 801 2.72 15.19 -22.49
CA THR A 801 1.76 14.09 -22.31
C THR A 801 1.57 13.35 -23.62
N GLY A 802 2.24 12.18 -23.73
CA GLY A 802 2.18 11.34 -24.92
C GLY A 802 0.78 10.77 -25.18
N PRO A 803 0.54 10.23 -26.39
CA PRO A 803 -0.74 9.64 -26.78
C PRO A 803 -1.31 8.63 -25.78
N GLU A 804 -0.43 7.79 -25.26
CA GLU A 804 -0.71 6.72 -24.32
C GLU A 804 -1.13 7.25 -22.94
N ASP A 805 -0.36 8.20 -22.38
CA ASP A 805 -0.67 8.83 -21.09
C ASP A 805 -2.04 9.51 -21.08
N PHE A 806 -2.38 10.22 -22.16
CA PHE A 806 -3.68 10.87 -22.27
C PHE A 806 -4.83 9.85 -22.38
N SER A 807 -4.59 8.70 -23.02
CA SER A 807 -5.57 7.59 -23.03
C SER A 807 -5.78 7.02 -21.61
N LYS A 808 -4.68 6.80 -20.86
CA LYS A 808 -4.73 6.35 -19.46
C LYS A 808 -5.50 7.34 -18.57
N ILE A 809 -5.32 8.65 -18.78
CA ILE A 809 -6.08 9.70 -18.08
C ILE A 809 -7.59 9.60 -18.35
N LYS A 810 -8.01 9.38 -19.61
CA LYS A 810 -9.43 9.22 -19.95
C LYS A 810 -10.05 7.98 -19.31
N GLU A 811 -9.34 6.85 -19.36
CA GLU A 811 -9.77 5.61 -18.73
C GLU A 811 -9.95 5.78 -17.21
N PHE A 812 -8.99 6.44 -16.56
CA PHE A 812 -9.06 6.76 -15.13
C PHE A 812 -10.28 7.64 -14.79
N MET A 813 -10.55 8.68 -15.57
CA MET A 813 -11.73 9.55 -15.37
C MET A 813 -13.03 8.76 -15.55
N ASN A 814 -13.15 7.95 -16.60
CA ASN A 814 -14.33 7.12 -16.83
C ASN A 814 -14.58 6.13 -15.70
N THR A 815 -13.52 5.47 -15.25
CA THR A 815 -13.58 4.51 -14.13
C THR A 815 -14.01 5.21 -12.84
N THR A 816 -13.49 6.41 -12.59
CA THR A 816 -13.86 7.22 -11.42
C THR A 816 -15.32 7.68 -11.47
N VAL A 817 -15.76 8.26 -12.60
CA VAL A 817 -17.13 8.74 -12.83
C VAL A 817 -18.15 7.59 -12.77
N SER A 818 -17.79 6.39 -13.25
CA SER A 818 -18.67 5.22 -13.20
C SER A 818 -19.12 4.87 -11.78
N LYS A 819 -18.29 5.17 -10.77
CA LYS A 819 -18.51 4.83 -9.36
C LYS A 819 -19.29 5.89 -8.59
N PHE A 820 -19.46 7.08 -9.16
CA PHE A 820 -20.26 8.13 -8.55
C PHE A 820 -21.72 8.06 -8.97
N LYS A 821 -22.62 8.48 -8.07
CA LYS A 821 -23.97 8.86 -8.45
C LYS A 821 -23.95 10.31 -8.93
N ILE A 822 -23.97 10.50 -10.24
CA ILE A 822 -23.97 11.82 -10.86
C ILE A 822 -25.40 12.34 -10.88
N ASP A 823 -25.65 13.42 -10.14
CA ASP A 823 -26.93 14.14 -10.11
C ASP A 823 -26.73 15.52 -9.46
N LYS A 824 -27.65 16.46 -9.70
CA LYS A 824 -27.63 17.78 -9.05
C LYS A 824 -27.64 17.69 -7.52
N ASN A 825 -28.26 16.65 -6.98
CA ASN A 825 -28.37 16.40 -5.55
C ASN A 825 -27.37 15.36 -5.01
N SER A 826 -26.28 15.07 -5.72
CA SER A 826 -25.26 14.11 -5.27
C SER A 826 -23.87 14.60 -5.68
N VAL A 827 -23.13 13.85 -6.51
CA VAL A 827 -21.80 14.26 -6.99
C VAL A 827 -21.94 15.06 -8.29
N GLN A 828 -21.29 16.23 -8.35
CA GLN A 828 -21.12 17.01 -9.58
C GLN A 828 -19.66 16.93 -10.02
N VAL A 829 -19.43 16.82 -11.33
CA VAL A 829 -18.08 16.63 -11.89
C VAL A 829 -17.81 17.66 -12.98
N GLY A 830 -16.65 18.33 -12.90
CA GLY A 830 -16.12 19.24 -13.91
C GLY A 830 -14.77 18.76 -14.43
N VAL A 831 -14.41 19.17 -15.65
CA VAL A 831 -13.12 18.84 -16.27
C VAL A 831 -12.50 20.08 -16.89
N VAL A 832 -11.24 20.34 -16.55
CA VAL A 832 -10.41 21.42 -17.06
C VAL A 832 -9.09 20.84 -17.57
N GLN A 833 -8.72 21.18 -18.81
CA GLN A 833 -7.44 20.83 -19.40
C GLN A 833 -6.45 22.00 -19.30
N PHE A 834 -5.15 21.74 -19.12
CA PHE A 834 -4.14 22.80 -19.09
C PHE A 834 -2.81 22.45 -19.76
N SER A 835 -2.12 23.48 -20.26
CA SER A 835 -0.72 23.48 -20.72
C SER A 835 -0.10 24.87 -20.46
N SER A 836 0.26 25.64 -21.49
CA SER A 836 0.65 27.05 -21.43
C SER A 836 -0.54 27.97 -21.09
N TYR A 837 -1.76 27.47 -21.30
CA TYR A 837 -3.04 28.09 -21.00
C TYR A 837 -4.01 27.00 -20.53
N SER A 838 -5.12 27.39 -19.92
CA SER A 838 -6.14 26.48 -19.42
C SER A 838 -7.41 26.58 -20.27
N ASN A 839 -8.05 25.44 -20.51
CA ASN A 839 -9.30 25.33 -21.24
C ASN A 839 -10.31 24.51 -20.43
N THR A 840 -11.54 25.00 -20.33
CA THR A 840 -12.61 24.26 -19.66
C THR A 840 -13.30 23.36 -20.65
N GLU A 841 -13.28 22.06 -20.37
CA GLU A 841 -13.99 21.06 -21.18
C GLU A 841 -15.49 21.09 -20.80
N PHE A 842 -15.78 21.05 -19.50
CA PHE A 842 -17.12 21.31 -18.96
C PHE A 842 -17.11 21.63 -17.46
N ALA A 843 -18.04 22.49 -17.04
CA ALA A 843 -18.25 22.91 -15.65
C ALA A 843 -19.09 21.90 -14.84
N LEU A 844 -19.12 22.05 -13.50
CA LEU A 844 -19.79 21.15 -12.56
C LEU A 844 -21.28 20.98 -12.85
N ASN A 845 -21.94 22.06 -13.28
CA ASN A 845 -23.39 22.09 -13.55
C ASN A 845 -23.79 21.64 -14.97
N LYS A 846 -22.83 21.24 -15.82
CA LYS A 846 -23.08 20.95 -17.24
C LYS A 846 -23.88 19.67 -17.46
N PHE A 847 -23.49 18.59 -16.79
CA PHE A 847 -24.07 17.26 -16.97
C PHE A 847 -24.71 16.77 -15.68
N SER A 848 -25.92 16.24 -15.79
CA SER A 848 -26.63 15.54 -14.70
C SER A 848 -26.90 14.07 -15.03
N ASP A 849 -26.54 13.64 -16.23
CA ASP A 849 -26.62 12.24 -16.67
C ASP A 849 -25.21 11.65 -16.83
N LYS A 850 -24.99 10.49 -16.21
CA LYS A 850 -23.69 9.81 -16.20
C LYS A 850 -23.26 9.40 -17.61
N SER A 851 -24.19 8.88 -18.42
CA SER A 851 -23.87 8.39 -19.77
C SER A 851 -23.43 9.53 -20.68
N GLN A 852 -24.10 10.68 -20.61
CA GLN A 852 -23.72 11.88 -21.36
C GLN A 852 -22.35 12.42 -20.94
N MET A 853 -22.04 12.38 -19.65
CA MET A 853 -20.74 12.80 -19.13
C MET A 853 -19.61 11.87 -19.60
N GLN A 854 -19.80 10.55 -19.51
CA GLN A 854 -18.82 9.57 -20.01
C GLN A 854 -18.63 9.67 -21.53
N GLN A 855 -19.71 9.94 -22.28
CA GLN A 855 -19.61 10.23 -23.71
C GLN A 855 -18.75 11.47 -23.97
N ALA A 856 -18.98 12.56 -23.24
CA ALA A 856 -18.18 13.79 -23.37
C ALA A 856 -16.69 13.55 -23.04
N ILE A 857 -16.39 12.70 -22.05
CA ILE A 857 -15.01 12.29 -21.73
C ILE A 857 -14.39 11.46 -22.87
N ASN A 858 -15.15 10.51 -23.45
CA ASN A 858 -14.65 9.65 -24.52
C ASN A 858 -14.37 10.41 -25.83
N GLU A 859 -15.17 11.43 -26.12
CA GLU A 859 -15.05 12.27 -27.32
C GLU A 859 -13.84 13.23 -27.31
N MET A 860 -13.04 13.26 -26.23
CA MET A 860 -11.76 13.99 -26.18
C MET A 860 -10.70 13.33 -27.11
N GLN A 861 -10.28 14.00 -28.19
CA GLN A 861 -9.42 13.47 -29.28
C GLN A 861 -7.96 13.99 -29.30
N GLN A 862 -7.06 13.22 -29.95
CA GLN A 862 -5.70 13.58 -30.38
C GLN A 862 -5.64 13.80 -31.92
N GLN A 863 -4.72 14.63 -32.43
CA GLN A 863 -4.64 14.97 -33.86
C GLN A 863 -4.15 13.84 -34.77
N GLU A 864 -4.92 13.55 -35.83
CA GLU A 864 -4.48 13.60 -37.24
C GLU A 864 -5.62 14.18 -38.12
N GLN A 865 -5.45 15.43 -38.59
CA GLN A 865 -6.28 16.21 -39.56
C GLN A 865 -7.58 16.93 -39.08
N PRO A 866 -8.00 18.06 -39.72
CA PRO A 866 -8.94 19.02 -39.12
C PRO A 866 -10.37 18.85 -39.64
N ILE A 867 -11.36 18.87 -38.74
CA ILE A 867 -12.60 19.68 -38.75
C ILE A 867 -13.37 19.39 -37.44
N LYS A 868 -13.72 20.46 -36.71
CA LYS A 868 -14.65 20.56 -35.57
C LYS A 868 -14.71 19.35 -34.61
N ASN A 869 -13.74 19.28 -33.68
CA ASN A 869 -13.90 19.13 -32.22
C ASN A 869 -12.49 19.06 -31.58
N MET A 870 -12.41 19.39 -30.28
CA MET A 870 -11.29 19.82 -29.41
C MET A 870 -9.87 19.22 -29.64
N LYS A 871 -8.81 19.99 -29.29
CA LYS A 871 -7.39 19.73 -29.63
C LYS A 871 -6.48 19.72 -28.39
N GLN A 872 -5.57 18.75 -28.27
CA GLN A 872 -4.46 18.79 -27.29
C GLN A 872 -3.62 20.06 -27.46
N LEU A 873 -3.24 20.69 -26.35
CA LEU A 873 -2.75 22.07 -26.33
C LEU A 873 -1.23 22.20 -26.65
N GLY A 874 -0.48 21.10 -26.74
CA GLY A 874 0.82 20.97 -27.44
C GLY A 874 2.03 21.75 -26.90
N GLU A 875 1.85 22.69 -25.98
CA GLU A 875 2.91 23.54 -25.42
C GLU A 875 3.28 23.15 -23.96
N GLY A 876 4.19 23.88 -23.29
CA GLY A 876 4.73 23.52 -21.96
C GLY A 876 3.75 23.63 -20.78
N THR A 877 4.13 23.14 -19.59
CA THR A 877 3.23 22.96 -18.43
C THR A 877 3.21 24.16 -17.45
N LYS A 878 2.13 24.96 -17.40
CA LYS A 878 1.91 26.04 -16.40
C LYS A 878 0.84 25.67 -15.37
N THR A 879 1.21 24.85 -14.41
CA THR A 879 0.31 24.33 -13.36
C THR A 879 -0.16 25.42 -12.41
N GLY A 880 0.67 26.41 -12.09
CA GLY A 880 0.31 27.50 -11.18
C GLY A 880 -0.83 28.36 -11.73
N ALA A 881 -0.72 28.77 -13.00
CA ALA A 881 -1.78 29.46 -13.72
C ALA A 881 -3.06 28.62 -13.79
N ALA A 882 -2.93 27.32 -14.03
CA ALA A 882 -4.07 26.40 -14.08
C ALA A 882 -4.79 26.25 -12.73
N LEU A 883 -4.05 26.23 -11.61
CA LEU A 883 -4.61 26.21 -10.27
C LEU A 883 -5.36 27.52 -9.93
N ASN A 884 -4.88 28.67 -10.41
CA ASN A 884 -5.64 29.92 -10.28
C ASN A 884 -6.92 29.89 -11.12
N PHE A 885 -6.82 29.41 -12.36
CA PHE A 885 -7.94 29.31 -13.28
C PHE A 885 -9.06 28.40 -12.73
N VAL A 886 -8.72 27.23 -12.19
CA VAL A 886 -9.71 26.27 -11.66
C VAL A 886 -10.43 26.77 -10.39
N SER A 887 -9.88 27.77 -9.69
CA SER A 887 -10.45 28.32 -8.45
C SER A 887 -11.85 28.91 -8.63
N GLU A 888 -12.13 29.49 -9.81
CA GLU A 888 -13.45 30.06 -10.13
C GLU A 888 -14.49 28.98 -10.45
N TYR A 889 -14.05 27.79 -10.87
CA TYR A 889 -14.94 26.67 -11.20
C TYR A 889 -15.54 25.97 -9.99
N PHE A 890 -15.01 26.26 -8.79
CA PHE A 890 -15.60 25.85 -7.52
C PHE A 890 -16.58 26.89 -6.95
N ASP A 891 -16.82 28.00 -7.66
CA ASP A 891 -17.76 29.03 -7.23
C ASP A 891 -19.17 28.80 -7.85
N PRO A 892 -20.25 29.34 -7.25
CA PRO A 892 -21.63 29.08 -7.68
C PRO A 892 -21.98 29.29 -9.17
N PRO A 893 -21.40 30.29 -9.89
CA PRO A 893 -21.68 30.48 -11.32
C PRO A 893 -21.36 29.25 -12.18
N GLU A 894 -20.31 28.51 -11.83
CA GLU A 894 -19.85 27.32 -12.55
C GLU A 894 -20.39 26.01 -11.95
N GLY A 895 -21.30 26.12 -10.97
CA GLY A 895 -21.94 24.98 -10.31
C GLY A 895 -21.35 24.59 -8.96
N GLY A 896 -20.34 25.31 -8.47
CA GLY A 896 -19.73 25.02 -7.18
C GLY A 896 -20.66 25.27 -5.99
N ARG A 897 -20.74 24.29 -5.08
CA ARG A 897 -21.57 24.30 -3.88
C ARG A 897 -20.69 24.50 -2.65
N SER A 898 -20.77 25.69 -2.06
CA SER A 898 -19.94 26.07 -0.90
C SER A 898 -20.20 25.25 0.38
N ASN A 899 -21.34 24.57 0.46
CA ASN A 899 -21.71 23.65 1.54
C ASN A 899 -21.36 22.17 1.23
N ALA A 900 -20.83 21.89 0.03
CA ALA A 900 -20.38 20.56 -0.34
C ALA A 900 -18.86 20.43 -0.12
N PRO A 901 -18.35 19.24 0.27
CA PRO A 901 -16.93 18.92 0.11
C PRO A 901 -16.49 19.11 -1.34
N GLN A 902 -15.43 19.88 -1.55
CA GLN A 902 -14.89 20.21 -2.87
C GLN A 902 -13.51 19.56 -3.06
N PHE A 903 -13.34 18.83 -4.16
CA PHE A 903 -12.15 18.05 -4.46
C PHE A 903 -11.58 18.42 -5.82
N LEU A 904 -10.27 18.68 -5.86
CA LEU A 904 -9.51 18.86 -7.10
C LEU A 904 -8.63 17.61 -7.31
N ILE A 905 -8.82 16.91 -8.42
CA ILE A 905 -7.97 15.79 -8.85
C ILE A 905 -7.09 16.31 -9.97
N MET A 906 -5.84 16.66 -9.66
CA MET A 906 -4.88 17.15 -10.62
C MET A 906 -4.05 16.00 -11.17
N ILE A 907 -3.95 15.87 -12.49
CA ILE A 907 -3.16 14.84 -13.16
C ILE A 907 -2.16 15.53 -14.10
N THR A 908 -0.87 15.31 -13.88
CA THR A 908 0.20 15.94 -14.70
C THR A 908 1.38 15.00 -14.89
N ASN A 909 2.05 15.13 -16.02
CA ASN A 909 3.27 14.38 -16.31
C ASN A 909 4.50 15.28 -16.46
N GLY A 910 4.35 16.59 -16.27
CA GLY A 910 5.39 17.59 -16.47
C GLY A 910 5.79 18.32 -15.19
N ARG A 911 6.99 18.93 -15.21
CA ARG A 911 7.40 19.93 -14.20
C ARG A 911 6.74 21.26 -14.53
N SER A 912 6.15 21.92 -13.53
CA SER A 912 5.57 23.25 -13.74
C SER A 912 6.64 24.29 -14.04
N MET A 913 6.38 25.15 -15.04
CA MET A 913 7.24 26.26 -15.45
C MET A 913 6.97 27.57 -14.68
N ASP A 914 5.98 27.58 -13.80
CA ASP A 914 5.53 28.71 -12.99
C ASP A 914 5.37 28.33 -11.50
N ASP A 915 5.16 29.32 -10.63
CA ASP A 915 4.98 29.10 -9.19
C ASP A 915 3.65 28.38 -8.90
N VAL A 916 3.73 27.27 -8.18
CA VAL A 916 2.57 26.45 -7.81
C VAL A 916 2.14 26.62 -6.36
N ALA A 917 3.02 27.18 -5.51
CA ALA A 917 2.82 27.25 -4.07
C ALA A 917 1.67 28.18 -3.69
N GLN A 918 1.68 29.41 -4.19
CA GLN A 918 0.67 30.42 -3.87
C GLN A 918 -0.73 30.04 -4.40
N PRO A 919 -0.90 29.65 -5.69
CA PRO A 919 -2.20 29.22 -6.22
C PRO A 919 -2.77 28.00 -5.47
N ALA A 920 -1.94 27.00 -5.16
CA ALA A 920 -2.38 25.83 -4.40
C ALA A 920 -2.81 26.19 -2.98
N GLN A 921 -2.11 27.12 -2.31
CA GLN A 921 -2.49 27.58 -0.98
C GLN A 921 -3.82 28.34 -0.99
N ALA A 922 -4.09 29.15 -2.02
CA ALA A 922 -5.36 29.85 -2.17
C ALA A 922 -6.55 28.88 -2.28
N LEU A 923 -6.42 27.82 -3.08
CA LEU A 923 -7.43 26.75 -3.19
C LEU A 923 -7.65 26.02 -1.86
N ARG A 924 -6.56 25.65 -1.16
CA ARG A 924 -6.67 25.00 0.17
C ARG A 924 -7.33 25.90 1.21
N ASN A 925 -7.10 27.21 1.15
CA ASN A 925 -7.77 28.18 2.04
C ASN A 925 -9.28 28.28 1.76
N LYS A 926 -9.74 27.97 0.54
CA LYS A 926 -11.17 27.74 0.21
C LYS A 926 -11.70 26.37 0.70
N SER A 927 -10.94 25.64 1.51
CA SER A 927 -11.25 24.28 1.97
C SER A 927 -11.34 23.22 0.86
N ILE A 928 -10.74 23.48 -0.31
CA ILE A 928 -10.66 22.51 -1.40
C ILE A 928 -9.54 21.52 -1.12
N THR A 929 -9.85 20.22 -1.18
CA THR A 929 -8.86 19.16 -1.01
C THR A 929 -8.25 18.80 -2.36
N ILE A 930 -6.93 18.91 -2.48
CA ILE A 930 -6.22 18.71 -3.76
C ILE A 930 -5.49 17.36 -3.74
N TYR A 931 -5.90 16.45 -4.61
CA TYR A 931 -5.20 15.21 -4.89
C TYR A 931 -4.32 15.39 -6.12
N SER A 932 -3.02 15.16 -6.00
CA SER A 932 -2.08 15.31 -7.11
C SER A 932 -1.61 13.94 -7.60
N ILE A 933 -1.82 13.64 -8.88
CA ILE A 933 -1.38 12.43 -9.56
C ILE A 933 -0.31 12.84 -10.58
N GLY A 934 0.90 12.36 -10.35
CA GLY A 934 2.03 12.51 -11.25
C GLY A 934 2.17 11.29 -12.15
N LEU A 935 2.22 11.47 -13.47
CA LEU A 935 2.54 10.42 -14.43
C LEU A 935 4.03 10.47 -14.79
N SER A 936 4.67 9.31 -14.97
CA SER A 936 6.08 9.20 -15.41
C SER A 936 7.05 10.03 -14.54
N ASP A 937 8.00 10.77 -15.14
CA ASP A 937 9.07 11.56 -14.50
C ASP A 937 8.60 12.83 -13.73
N SER A 938 7.35 12.85 -13.26
CA SER A 938 6.76 13.99 -12.54
C SER A 938 7.52 14.39 -11.25
N ASN A 939 7.62 15.71 -11.01
CA ASN A 939 8.36 16.24 -9.86
C ASN A 939 7.58 16.09 -8.54
N SER A 940 7.94 15.07 -7.76
CA SER A 940 7.28 14.76 -6.48
C SER A 940 7.28 15.90 -5.43
N THR A 941 8.25 16.81 -5.49
CA THR A 941 8.33 17.95 -4.55
C THR A 941 7.27 19.01 -4.88
N GLN A 942 7.07 19.33 -6.16
CA GLN A 942 6.03 20.28 -6.59
C GLN A 942 4.63 19.71 -6.34
N LEU A 943 4.40 18.42 -6.60
CA LEU A 943 3.11 17.79 -6.33
C LEU A 943 2.77 17.79 -4.83
N ARG A 944 3.78 17.61 -3.95
CA ARG A 944 3.60 17.74 -2.49
C ARG A 944 3.26 19.17 -2.09
N GLU A 945 3.89 20.16 -2.72
CA GLU A 945 3.59 21.57 -2.48
C GLU A 945 2.17 21.96 -2.91
N ILE A 946 1.66 21.36 -4.00
CA ILE A 946 0.29 21.54 -4.49
C ILE A 946 -0.75 20.82 -3.62
N SER A 947 -0.45 19.60 -3.20
CA SER A 947 -1.30 18.82 -2.30
C SER A 947 -1.24 19.30 -0.84
N GLY A 948 -0.15 19.94 -0.43
CA GLY A 948 0.12 20.35 0.96
C GLY A 948 0.61 19.23 1.88
N THR A 949 0.33 17.96 1.55
CA THR A 949 0.79 16.77 2.30
C THR A 949 1.20 15.64 1.34
N GLN A 950 2.09 14.75 1.78
CA GLN A 950 2.54 13.62 0.96
C GLN A 950 1.45 12.54 0.80
N ASP A 951 0.48 12.49 1.71
CA ASP A 951 -0.54 11.44 1.79
C ASP A 951 -1.58 11.49 0.66
N ILE A 952 -1.62 12.57 -0.12
CA ILE A 952 -2.56 12.78 -1.23
C ILE A 952 -1.85 13.05 -2.56
N VAL A 953 -0.53 12.80 -2.58
CA VAL A 953 0.29 12.73 -3.80
C VAL A 953 0.45 11.28 -4.23
N PHE A 954 0.13 11.01 -5.48
CA PHE A 954 0.26 9.71 -6.12
C PHE A 954 1.22 9.84 -7.30
N LEU A 955 2.14 8.89 -7.46
CA LEU A 955 3.11 8.88 -8.55
C LEU A 955 2.99 7.56 -9.28
N ASP A 956 2.71 7.63 -10.58
CA ASP A 956 2.72 6.52 -11.51
C ASP A 956 4.17 6.24 -11.93
N ARG A 957 4.81 5.26 -11.27
CA ARG A 957 6.21 4.86 -11.45
C ARG A 957 6.38 3.48 -12.10
N ASP A 958 5.28 2.77 -12.33
CA ASP A 958 5.20 1.45 -12.94
C ASP A 958 3.87 1.48 -13.71
N ASP A 959 3.88 1.27 -15.04
CA ASP A 959 2.83 1.51 -16.07
C ASP A 959 1.34 1.10 -15.84
N ASP A 960 0.90 0.85 -14.61
CA ASP A 960 -0.43 0.36 -14.21
C ASP A 960 -1.01 1.05 -12.96
N ILE A 961 -0.43 2.14 -12.45
CA ILE A 961 -0.88 2.72 -11.18
C ILE A 961 -2.24 3.41 -11.31
N LEU A 962 -2.56 4.06 -12.43
CA LEU A 962 -3.88 4.66 -12.65
C LEU A 962 -5.03 3.65 -12.50
N ASN A 963 -4.84 2.39 -12.92
CA ASN A 963 -5.80 1.29 -12.77
C ASN A 963 -6.05 0.85 -11.31
N PHE A 964 -5.17 1.26 -10.39
CA PHE A 964 -5.26 0.94 -8.96
C PHE A 964 -5.56 2.18 -8.10
N LEU A 965 -5.27 3.38 -8.61
CA LEU A 965 -5.49 4.65 -7.92
C LEU A 965 -6.95 4.98 -7.75
N ASP A 966 -7.79 4.59 -8.69
CA ASP A 966 -9.23 4.85 -8.67
C ASP A 966 -9.85 4.33 -7.35
N LYS A 967 -9.61 3.07 -6.95
CA LYS A 967 -10.15 2.46 -5.72
C LYS A 967 -9.64 3.17 -4.46
N VAL A 968 -8.35 3.51 -4.41
CA VAL A 968 -7.71 4.14 -3.23
C VAL A 968 -8.12 5.60 -3.09
N LEU A 969 -8.10 6.33 -4.20
CA LEU A 969 -8.52 7.73 -4.27
C LEU A 969 -10.01 7.85 -3.96
N LEU A 970 -10.85 7.01 -4.55
CA LEU A 970 -12.29 6.99 -4.27
C LEU A 970 -12.59 6.65 -2.82
N LEU A 971 -11.89 5.67 -2.23
CA LEU A 971 -12.06 5.40 -0.80
C LEU A 971 -11.74 6.64 0.04
N LYS A 972 -10.69 7.41 -0.31
CA LYS A 972 -10.34 8.66 0.38
C LYS A 972 -11.36 9.76 0.13
N ILE A 973 -11.83 9.95 -1.10
CA ILE A 973 -12.83 10.96 -1.45
C ILE A 973 -14.16 10.62 -0.74
N CYS A 974 -14.64 9.39 -0.86
CA CYS A 974 -15.90 8.94 -0.26
C CYS A 974 -15.84 8.87 1.27
N LYS A 975 -14.66 8.61 1.88
CA LYS A 975 -14.47 8.70 3.35
C LYS A 975 -14.26 10.11 3.87
N SER A 976 -13.52 10.95 3.15
CA SER A 976 -13.24 12.33 3.57
C SER A 976 -14.46 13.25 3.43
N ALA A 977 -15.39 12.88 2.56
CA ALA A 977 -16.75 13.44 2.51
C ALA A 977 -17.60 13.07 3.76
N ASP A 978 -17.18 12.06 4.54
CA ASP A 978 -17.94 11.47 5.65
C ASP A 978 -17.07 11.47 6.93
N LYS A 979 -16.55 12.65 7.34
CA LYS A 979 -15.70 12.86 8.55
C LYS A 979 -16.29 12.37 9.89
N CYS A 980 -17.51 11.83 9.88
CA CYS A 980 -18.30 11.43 11.04
C CYS A 980 -18.32 9.91 11.34
N GLN A 981 -17.50 9.07 10.69
CA GLN A 981 -17.53 7.62 10.88
C GLN A 981 -16.57 7.10 11.99
N LYS A 982 -16.89 7.37 13.26
CA LYS A 982 -16.35 6.62 14.42
C LYS A 982 -17.50 6.12 15.27
N SER A 983 -17.29 5.11 16.11
CA SER A 983 -18.29 4.59 17.04
C SER A 983 -18.68 5.68 18.06
N GLN A 984 -19.75 6.41 17.73
CA GLN A 984 -20.24 7.56 18.46
C GLN A 984 -21.05 7.10 19.67
N VAL A 985 -20.64 7.53 20.86
CA VAL A 985 -21.47 7.39 22.06
C VAL A 985 -21.90 8.78 22.50
N ALA A 986 -23.20 9.04 22.42
CA ALA A 986 -23.86 10.25 22.90
C ALA A 986 -25.34 9.95 23.22
N ASP A 987 -25.92 10.76 24.10
CA ASP A 987 -27.36 10.81 24.31
C ASP A 987 -27.90 12.12 23.74
N VAL A 988 -28.76 12.01 22.73
CA VAL A 988 -29.27 13.14 21.96
C VAL A 988 -30.76 13.28 22.22
N VAL A 989 -31.17 14.45 22.70
CA VAL A 989 -32.58 14.81 22.89
C VAL A 989 -32.95 15.89 21.88
N PHE A 990 -33.95 15.64 21.05
CA PHE A 990 -34.61 16.65 20.23
C PHE A 990 -35.76 17.26 21.03
N LEU A 991 -35.73 18.57 21.22
CA LEU A 991 -36.80 19.37 21.81
C LEU A 991 -37.43 20.20 20.69
N VAL A 992 -38.58 19.75 20.21
CA VAL A 992 -39.16 20.17 18.93
C VAL A 992 -40.41 21.01 19.19
N ASP A 993 -40.41 22.24 18.69
CA ASP A 993 -41.60 23.08 18.71
C ASP A 993 -42.67 22.49 17.78
N GLY A 994 -43.88 22.35 18.30
CA GLY A 994 -45.08 21.95 17.58
C GLY A 994 -46.23 22.91 17.86
N SER A 995 -45.91 24.18 18.11
CA SER A 995 -46.86 25.27 18.27
C SER A 995 -47.67 25.53 17.00
N THR A 996 -48.77 26.29 17.17
CA THR A 996 -49.66 26.66 16.06
C THR A 996 -49.05 27.61 15.04
N SER A 997 -47.89 28.22 15.29
CA SER A 997 -47.14 29.01 14.28
C SER A 997 -46.54 28.13 13.19
N ILE A 998 -46.28 26.86 13.48
CA ILE A 998 -45.68 25.90 12.56
C ILE A 998 -46.77 25.16 11.80
N GLU A 999 -46.94 25.41 10.50
CA GLU A 999 -47.90 24.64 9.70
C GLU A 999 -47.60 23.13 9.70
N SER A 1000 -48.63 22.28 9.55
CA SER A 1000 -48.48 20.81 9.53
C SER A 1000 -47.43 20.32 8.51
N ASN A 1001 -47.35 20.94 7.32
CA ASN A 1001 -46.33 20.62 6.32
C ASN A 1001 -44.92 21.04 6.76
N ASN A 1002 -44.79 22.13 7.53
CA ASN A 1002 -43.51 22.57 8.08
C ASN A 1002 -43.05 21.66 9.23
N PHE A 1003 -43.99 21.13 10.02
CA PHE A 1003 -43.70 20.11 11.03
C PHE A 1003 -43.17 18.81 10.40
N GLU A 1004 -43.73 18.38 9.26
CA GLU A 1004 -43.18 17.25 8.50
C GLU A 1004 -41.73 17.49 8.03
N ARG A 1005 -41.37 18.74 7.70
CA ARG A 1005 -39.98 19.10 7.36
C ARG A 1005 -39.04 18.98 8.55
N MET A 1006 -39.51 19.29 9.75
CA MET A 1006 -38.74 19.08 10.99
C MET A 1006 -38.52 17.58 11.25
N LYS A 1007 -39.53 16.74 11.04
CA LYS A 1007 -39.38 15.27 11.09
C LYS A 1007 -38.34 14.78 10.09
N PHE A 1008 -38.39 15.28 8.86
CA PHE A 1008 -37.45 14.93 7.80
C PHE A 1008 -36.00 15.32 8.15
N PHE A 1009 -35.80 16.50 8.72
CA PHE A 1009 -34.50 16.94 9.22
C PHE A 1009 -33.99 16.04 10.35
N MET A 1010 -34.80 15.73 11.36
CA MET A 1010 -34.41 14.82 12.45
C MET A 1010 -34.00 13.45 11.91
N ASN A 1011 -34.77 12.90 10.97
CA ASN A 1011 -34.46 11.63 10.31
C ASN A 1011 -33.15 11.69 9.51
N SER A 1012 -32.79 12.86 8.96
CA SER A 1012 -31.53 13.06 8.25
C SER A 1012 -30.33 13.07 9.22
N VAL A 1013 -30.49 13.61 10.43
CA VAL A 1013 -29.49 13.49 11.51
C VAL A 1013 -29.39 12.03 12.00
N VAL A 1014 -30.51 11.34 12.19
CA VAL A 1014 -30.54 9.90 12.57
C VAL A 1014 -29.81 9.03 11.55
N ASN A 1015 -29.99 9.29 10.25
CA ASN A 1015 -29.33 8.53 9.19
C ASN A 1015 -27.81 8.56 9.28
N LYS A 1016 -27.25 9.67 9.79
CA LYS A 1016 -25.81 9.95 9.85
C LYS A 1016 -25.19 9.65 11.22
N THR A 1017 -25.98 9.20 12.19
CA THR A 1017 -25.52 8.80 13.53
C THR A 1017 -25.57 7.29 13.70
N GLN A 1018 -24.64 6.71 14.45
CA GLN A 1018 -24.67 5.28 14.73
C GLN A 1018 -25.63 5.01 15.91
N VAL A 1019 -26.90 4.72 15.63
CA VAL A 1019 -27.91 4.43 16.67
C VAL A 1019 -27.67 3.03 17.28
N GLY A 1020 -27.74 2.92 18.60
CA GLY A 1020 -27.55 1.64 19.27
C GLY A 1020 -27.61 1.72 20.80
N GLN A 1021 -27.88 0.60 21.46
CA GLN A 1021 -27.90 0.51 22.92
C GLN A 1021 -26.59 1.01 23.55
N HIS A 1022 -25.45 0.74 22.90
CA HIS A 1022 -24.12 1.17 23.33
C HIS A 1022 -23.55 2.33 22.51
N ASN A 1023 -24.29 2.84 21.52
CA ASN A 1023 -23.87 3.92 20.61
C ASN A 1023 -24.69 5.19 20.88
N VAL A 1024 -25.17 5.90 19.85
CA VAL A 1024 -26.05 7.06 20.00
C VAL A 1024 -27.45 6.61 20.42
N ARG A 1025 -27.98 7.21 21.49
CA ARG A 1025 -29.38 7.06 21.91
C ARG A 1025 -30.13 8.34 21.62
N ILE A 1026 -31.36 8.22 21.15
CA ILE A 1026 -32.18 9.35 20.70
C ILE A 1026 -33.48 9.39 21.49
N CYS A 1027 -33.90 10.59 21.87
CA CYS A 1027 -35.15 10.89 22.52
C CYS A 1027 -35.76 12.10 21.83
N THR A 1028 -37.08 12.09 21.63
CA THR A 1028 -37.79 13.25 21.06
C THR A 1028 -38.92 13.69 21.97
N ILE A 1029 -38.92 14.99 22.26
CA ILE A 1029 -39.93 15.70 23.04
C ILE A 1029 -40.51 16.77 22.12
N VAL A 1030 -41.83 16.76 21.96
CA VAL A 1030 -42.54 17.80 21.21
C VAL A 1030 -43.25 18.71 22.21
N TYR A 1031 -43.21 20.02 22.01
CA TYR A 1031 -43.83 20.98 22.92
C TYR A 1031 -44.68 22.03 22.21
N SER A 1032 -45.72 22.47 22.92
CA SER A 1032 -46.48 23.69 22.64
C SER A 1032 -46.83 24.34 24.00
N ASN A 1033 -48.11 24.38 24.39
CA ASN A 1033 -48.57 24.74 25.73
C ASN A 1033 -48.00 23.81 26.81
N THR A 1034 -47.73 22.57 26.44
CA THR A 1034 -47.16 21.54 27.31
C THR A 1034 -46.14 20.72 26.53
N ALA A 1035 -45.08 20.26 27.19
CA ALA A 1035 -44.12 19.33 26.61
C ALA A 1035 -44.55 17.87 26.81
N LYS A 1036 -44.45 17.06 25.74
CA LYS A 1036 -44.78 15.63 25.73
C LYS A 1036 -43.59 14.85 25.18
N VAL A 1037 -43.08 13.88 25.94
CA VAL A 1037 -42.14 12.90 25.41
C VAL A 1037 -42.87 11.93 24.48
N HIS A 1038 -42.29 11.64 23.32
CA HIS A 1038 -42.82 10.63 22.40
C HIS A 1038 -42.09 9.30 22.56
N PHE A 1039 -40.76 9.34 22.66
CA PHE A 1039 -39.96 8.17 23.00
C PHE A 1039 -38.69 8.55 23.76
N ARG A 1040 -38.21 7.65 24.62
CA ARG A 1040 -37.08 7.87 25.54
C ARG A 1040 -35.77 7.31 24.99
N LEU A 1041 -34.64 7.72 25.58
CA LEU A 1041 -33.30 7.27 25.18
C LEU A 1041 -33.10 5.74 25.27
N ASN A 1042 -33.84 5.04 26.13
CA ASN A 1042 -33.77 3.59 26.29
C ASN A 1042 -34.90 2.81 25.59
N GLN A 1043 -35.61 3.43 24.65
CA GLN A 1043 -36.78 2.81 24.01
C GLN A 1043 -36.47 2.21 22.63
N HIS A 1044 -35.62 2.86 21.85
CA HIS A 1044 -35.31 2.47 20.47
C HIS A 1044 -33.79 2.38 20.28
N TYR A 1045 -33.33 1.25 19.74
CA TYR A 1045 -31.90 0.96 19.59
C TYR A 1045 -31.49 0.67 18.15
N SER A 1046 -32.41 0.77 17.20
CA SER A 1046 -32.10 0.76 15.77
C SER A 1046 -32.50 2.07 15.10
N LYS A 1047 -31.79 2.45 14.03
CA LYS A 1047 -32.16 3.60 13.19
C LYS A 1047 -33.61 3.50 12.72
N GLU A 1048 -34.05 2.31 12.32
CA GLU A 1048 -35.39 2.04 11.81
C GLU A 1048 -36.47 2.34 12.85
N GLU A 1049 -36.31 1.85 14.08
CA GLU A 1049 -37.23 2.13 15.18
C GLU A 1049 -37.32 3.63 15.48
N VAL A 1050 -36.18 4.33 15.47
CA VAL A 1050 -36.14 5.78 15.69
C VAL A 1050 -36.80 6.53 14.54
N HIS A 1051 -36.52 6.17 13.28
CA HIS A 1051 -37.17 6.75 12.09
C HIS A 1051 -38.69 6.63 12.17
N LYS A 1052 -39.17 5.43 12.47
CA LYS A 1052 -40.61 5.17 12.62
C LYS A 1052 -41.20 6.02 13.75
N ALA A 1053 -40.53 6.05 14.91
CA ALA A 1053 -40.99 6.83 16.05
C ALA A 1053 -41.00 8.35 15.78
N ILE A 1054 -40.09 8.86 14.95
CA ILE A 1054 -40.07 10.26 14.49
C ILE A 1054 -41.17 10.53 13.46
N SER A 1055 -41.38 9.62 12.51
CA SER A 1055 -42.46 9.74 11.53
C SER A 1055 -43.84 9.76 12.20
N ASP A 1056 -44.02 8.95 13.25
CA ASP A 1056 -45.26 8.82 14.04
C ASP A 1056 -45.49 10.00 15.02
N LEU A 1057 -44.64 11.04 15.03
CA LEU A 1057 -44.84 12.21 15.89
C LEU A 1057 -46.16 12.94 15.54
N GLU A 1058 -46.99 13.14 16.55
CA GLU A 1058 -48.25 13.86 16.43
C GLU A 1058 -47.99 15.37 16.44
N TYR A 1059 -48.56 16.09 15.49
CA TYR A 1059 -48.52 17.56 15.44
C TYR A 1059 -49.42 18.14 16.55
N PRO A 1060 -48.88 18.82 17.56
CA PRO A 1060 -49.67 19.47 18.60
C PRO A 1060 -50.20 20.83 18.14
N THR A 1061 -50.97 21.48 19.02
CA THR A 1061 -51.46 22.85 18.83
C THR A 1061 -51.23 23.64 20.12
N GLY A 1062 -51.03 24.96 20.05
CA GLY A 1062 -50.83 25.83 21.22
C GLY A 1062 -49.68 26.80 21.03
N ASP A 1063 -49.34 27.54 22.09
CA ASP A 1063 -48.28 28.56 22.08
C ASP A 1063 -46.90 27.94 22.38
N THR A 1064 -45.83 28.71 22.22
CA THR A 1064 -44.43 28.24 22.27
C THR A 1064 -43.83 28.38 23.70
N TYR A 1065 -44.15 27.47 24.62
CA TYR A 1065 -43.61 27.49 26.01
C TYR A 1065 -42.23 26.82 26.12
N THR A 1066 -41.22 27.44 25.52
CA THR A 1066 -39.85 26.92 25.43
C THR A 1066 -39.17 26.75 26.80
N ALA A 1067 -39.36 27.66 27.76
CA ALA A 1067 -38.68 27.54 29.07
C ALA A 1067 -39.25 26.37 29.90
N GLN A 1068 -40.57 26.15 29.84
CA GLN A 1068 -41.21 24.97 30.42
C GLN A 1068 -40.73 23.68 29.75
N ALA A 1069 -40.59 23.67 28.42
CA ALA A 1069 -40.09 22.53 27.67
C ALA A 1069 -38.62 22.20 28.02
N LEU A 1070 -37.77 23.22 28.18
CA LEU A 1070 -36.39 23.06 28.65
C LEU A 1070 -36.34 22.41 30.05
N ARG A 1071 -37.16 22.89 31.00
CA ARG A 1071 -37.25 22.28 32.35
C ARG A 1071 -37.70 20.82 32.28
N TYR A 1072 -38.70 20.53 31.44
CA TYR A 1072 -39.23 19.17 31.24
C TYR A 1072 -38.19 18.22 30.62
N SER A 1073 -37.32 18.73 29.74
CA SER A 1073 -36.30 17.90 29.07
C SER A 1073 -35.22 17.35 30.01
N LEU A 1074 -34.98 18.00 31.15
CA LEU A 1074 -33.93 17.62 32.09
C LEU A 1074 -34.10 16.18 32.61
N ASP A 1075 -35.32 15.78 32.96
CA ASP A 1075 -35.65 14.45 33.48
C ASP A 1075 -35.35 13.31 32.48
N TYR A 1076 -35.22 13.62 31.18
CA TYR A 1076 -34.97 12.64 30.13
C TYR A 1076 -33.48 12.36 29.90
N PHE A 1077 -32.60 13.08 30.58
CA PHE A 1077 -31.17 12.77 30.66
C PHE A 1077 -30.81 11.89 31.89
N ASP A 1078 -31.79 11.54 32.72
CA ASP A 1078 -31.59 10.65 33.85
C ASP A 1078 -31.44 9.17 33.43
N GLU A 1079 -30.73 8.39 34.25
CA GLU A 1079 -30.48 6.96 34.01
C GLU A 1079 -31.78 6.15 33.89
N ALA A 1080 -32.80 6.48 34.70
CA ALA A 1080 -34.12 5.84 34.64
C ALA A 1080 -34.84 6.04 33.29
N LYS A 1081 -34.47 7.07 32.52
CA LYS A 1081 -35.01 7.36 31.18
C LYS A 1081 -34.01 7.06 30.06
N GLY A 1082 -32.86 6.47 30.40
CA GLY A 1082 -31.86 5.99 29.45
C GLY A 1082 -30.65 6.90 29.25
N GLY A 1083 -30.56 8.02 29.98
CA GLY A 1083 -29.40 8.90 29.93
C GLY A 1083 -28.18 8.27 30.61
N ARG A 1084 -27.00 8.56 30.07
CA ARG A 1084 -25.71 7.98 30.47
C ARG A 1084 -24.71 9.05 30.90
N GLY A 1085 -25.20 10.22 31.31
CA GLY A 1085 -24.36 11.32 31.79
C GLY A 1085 -23.44 10.91 32.95
N ALA A 1086 -23.94 10.08 33.88
CA ALA A 1086 -23.15 9.52 34.98
C ALA A 1086 -21.98 8.62 34.51
N ASN A 1087 -22.13 7.97 33.36
CA ASN A 1087 -21.09 7.16 32.72
C ASN A 1087 -20.13 8.02 31.87
N GLY A 1088 -20.22 9.35 31.98
CA GLY A 1088 -19.42 10.29 31.21
C GLY A 1088 -19.74 10.29 29.71
N VAL A 1089 -20.91 9.82 29.30
CA VAL A 1089 -21.39 9.92 27.92
C VAL A 1089 -21.87 11.36 27.67
N PRO A 1090 -21.45 12.00 26.57
CA PRO A 1090 -21.94 13.33 26.18
C PRO A 1090 -23.47 13.39 26.11
N GLN A 1091 -24.08 14.37 26.79
CA GLN A 1091 -25.52 14.64 26.76
C GLN A 1091 -25.77 15.90 25.91
N MET A 1092 -26.63 15.81 24.89
CA MET A 1092 -26.85 16.86 23.90
C MET A 1092 -28.34 17.16 23.74
N LEU A 1093 -28.71 18.44 23.75
CA LEU A 1093 -30.08 18.90 23.58
C LEU A 1093 -30.16 19.82 22.34
N PHE A 1094 -30.95 19.44 21.35
CA PHE A 1094 -31.22 20.27 20.16
C PHE A 1094 -32.62 20.88 20.28
N VAL A 1095 -32.69 22.20 20.41
CA VAL A 1095 -33.95 22.97 20.50
C VAL A 1095 -34.30 23.49 19.12
N ILE A 1096 -35.45 23.10 18.56
CA ILE A 1096 -35.92 23.55 17.24
C ILE A 1096 -37.18 24.39 17.42
N THR A 1097 -37.16 25.65 17.01
CA THR A 1097 -38.26 26.62 17.23
C THR A 1097 -38.41 27.59 16.05
N ASP A 1098 -39.62 28.13 15.84
CA ASP A 1098 -39.92 29.07 14.74
C ASP A 1098 -40.32 30.50 15.18
N GLY A 1099 -40.42 30.73 16.49
CA GLY A 1099 -40.85 32.00 17.06
C GLY A 1099 -40.34 32.25 18.49
N GLU A 1100 -40.78 33.36 19.08
CA GLU A 1100 -40.45 33.79 20.45
C GLU A 1100 -41.12 32.91 21.51
N ALA A 1101 -40.40 32.65 22.60
CA ALA A 1101 -40.94 31.90 23.73
C ALA A 1101 -42.01 32.71 24.48
N THR A 1102 -43.19 32.10 24.66
CA THR A 1102 -44.29 32.70 25.45
C THR A 1102 -43.87 32.93 26.91
N ASP A 1103 -42.95 32.11 27.40
CA ASP A 1103 -42.40 32.15 28.75
C ASP A 1103 -40.93 32.63 28.79
N GLN A 1104 -40.56 33.56 27.89
CA GLN A 1104 -39.20 34.11 27.72
C GLN A 1104 -38.48 34.50 29.03
N TYR A 1105 -39.21 35.05 30.00
CA TYR A 1105 -38.66 35.48 31.30
C TYR A 1105 -37.97 34.33 32.07
N TYR A 1106 -38.39 33.09 31.83
CA TYR A 1106 -37.86 31.90 32.52
C TYR A 1106 -36.80 31.14 31.72
N LEU A 1107 -36.50 31.53 30.48
CA LEU A 1107 -35.57 30.82 29.59
C LEU A 1107 -34.19 30.66 30.20
N LYS A 1108 -33.63 31.76 30.72
CA LYS A 1108 -32.29 31.77 31.31
C LYS A 1108 -32.20 30.82 32.50
N GLU A 1109 -33.17 30.85 33.42
CA GLU A 1109 -33.18 29.98 34.59
C GLU A 1109 -33.31 28.50 34.20
N ALA A 1110 -34.14 28.19 33.19
CA ALA A 1110 -34.32 26.83 32.68
C ALA A 1110 -33.05 26.29 32.01
N ALA A 1111 -32.43 27.09 31.13
CA ALA A 1111 -31.19 26.73 30.45
C ALA A 1111 -30.02 26.59 31.44
N ASP A 1112 -29.90 27.48 32.42
CA ASP A 1112 -28.86 27.44 33.46
C ASP A 1112 -28.87 26.11 34.23
N LYS A 1113 -30.05 25.54 34.49
CA LYS A 1113 -30.18 24.22 35.13
C LYS A 1113 -29.60 23.12 34.25
N LEU A 1114 -29.98 23.04 32.98
CA LEU A 1114 -29.47 22.03 32.03
C LEU A 1114 -27.94 22.10 31.89
N HIS A 1115 -27.38 23.31 31.73
CA HIS A 1115 -25.92 23.52 31.67
C HIS A 1115 -25.21 23.05 32.94
N LYS A 1116 -25.80 23.27 34.12
CA LYS A 1116 -25.25 22.80 35.41
C LYS A 1116 -25.17 21.27 35.51
N TYR A 1117 -26.06 20.55 34.83
CA TYR A 1117 -26.02 19.09 34.71
C TYR A 1117 -25.09 18.59 33.59
N GLY A 1118 -24.33 19.48 32.94
CA GLY A 1118 -23.35 19.14 31.91
C GLY A 1118 -23.94 18.86 30.53
N ILE A 1119 -25.20 19.25 30.29
CA ILE A 1119 -25.88 19.07 29.01
C ILE A 1119 -25.44 20.16 28.03
N SER A 1120 -25.02 19.76 26.83
CA SER A 1120 -24.68 20.70 25.76
C SER A 1120 -25.93 21.06 24.94
N ILE A 1121 -26.35 22.33 25.02
CA ILE A 1121 -27.55 22.81 24.33
C ILE A 1121 -27.17 23.48 23.00
N TYR A 1122 -27.91 23.14 21.95
CA TYR A 1122 -27.82 23.68 20.59
C TYR A 1122 -29.18 24.25 20.17
N GLY A 1123 -29.19 25.47 19.65
CA GLY A 1123 -30.41 26.17 19.24
C GLY A 1123 -30.55 26.18 17.71
N ILE A 1124 -31.70 25.78 17.20
CA ILE A 1124 -32.03 25.77 15.76
C ILE A 1124 -33.26 26.66 15.57
N GLY A 1125 -33.03 27.86 15.07
CA GLY A 1125 -34.06 28.83 14.73
C GLY A 1125 -34.49 28.71 13.29
N VAL A 1126 -35.80 28.73 13.05
CA VAL A 1126 -36.39 28.70 11.71
C VAL A 1126 -37.22 29.95 11.48
N ALA A 1127 -37.10 30.56 10.30
CA ALA A 1127 -37.88 31.73 9.90
C ALA A 1127 -37.75 32.91 10.88
N ASN A 1128 -38.73 33.13 11.77
CA ASN A 1128 -38.81 34.29 12.65
C ASN A 1128 -38.33 34.01 14.08
N ALA A 1129 -37.62 32.89 14.30
CA ALA A 1129 -37.09 32.54 15.61
C ALA A 1129 -36.15 33.63 16.17
N SER A 1130 -36.30 33.95 17.47
CA SER A 1130 -35.48 34.97 18.12
C SER A 1130 -34.05 34.46 18.36
N LYS A 1131 -33.07 35.10 17.71
CA LYS A 1131 -31.65 34.77 17.90
C LYS A 1131 -31.19 35.04 19.34
N ASP A 1132 -31.65 36.13 19.94
CA ASP A 1132 -31.28 36.53 21.31
C ASP A 1132 -31.76 35.48 22.36
N GLU A 1133 -32.94 34.90 22.14
CA GLU A 1133 -33.45 33.82 22.98
C GLU A 1133 -32.61 32.55 22.82
N LEU A 1134 -32.27 32.17 21.58
CA LEU A 1134 -31.42 31.00 21.32
C LEU A 1134 -30.02 31.17 21.93
N GLU A 1135 -29.42 32.35 21.82
CA GLU A 1135 -28.13 32.66 22.46
C GLU A 1135 -28.23 32.63 23.99
N THR A 1136 -29.35 33.08 24.55
CA THR A 1136 -29.64 32.97 25.99
C THR A 1136 -29.71 31.51 26.44
N ILE A 1137 -30.30 30.64 25.62
CA ILE A 1137 -30.44 29.20 25.89
C ILE A 1137 -29.09 28.47 25.74
N THR A 1138 -28.34 28.72 24.66
CA THR A 1138 -27.10 27.98 24.36
C THR A 1138 -25.89 28.49 25.15
N LYS A 1139 -25.89 29.77 25.55
CA LYS A 1139 -24.75 30.52 26.10
C LYS A 1139 -23.51 30.58 25.19
N ASP A 1140 -23.69 30.25 23.91
CA ASP A 1140 -22.61 30.17 22.92
C ASP A 1140 -23.21 30.43 21.54
N GLU A 1141 -22.83 31.54 20.93
CA GLU A 1141 -23.29 31.94 19.59
C GLU A 1141 -22.94 30.89 18.53
N ASN A 1142 -21.85 30.13 18.72
CA ASN A 1142 -21.44 29.08 17.78
C ASN A 1142 -22.33 27.82 17.83
N LYS A 1143 -23.25 27.75 18.80
CA LYS A 1143 -24.23 26.66 18.94
C LYS A 1143 -25.63 27.07 18.49
N VAL A 1144 -25.76 28.27 17.90
CA VAL A 1144 -27.01 28.78 17.34
C VAL A 1144 -26.95 28.64 15.82
N PHE A 1145 -27.87 27.85 15.28
CA PHE A 1145 -28.07 27.66 13.85
C PHE A 1145 -29.37 28.32 13.44
N HIS A 1146 -29.38 29.00 12.29
CA HIS A 1146 -30.56 29.72 11.83
C HIS A 1146 -30.78 29.48 10.33
N VAL A 1147 -32.03 29.23 9.95
CA VAL A 1147 -32.44 29.08 8.54
C VAL A 1147 -33.64 29.96 8.22
N ASN A 1148 -33.68 30.47 6.99
CA ASN A 1148 -34.71 31.43 6.57
C ASN A 1148 -36.12 30.81 6.45
N ASN A 1149 -36.22 29.49 6.28
CA ASN A 1149 -37.48 28.77 6.18
C ASN A 1149 -37.29 27.26 6.45
N PHE A 1150 -38.39 26.54 6.61
CA PHE A 1150 -38.40 25.10 6.90
C PHE A 1150 -37.86 24.22 5.75
N GLN A 1151 -37.82 24.71 4.51
CA GLN A 1151 -37.24 23.96 3.39
C GLN A 1151 -35.72 23.92 3.49
N ALA A 1152 -35.10 25.00 3.99
CA ALA A 1152 -33.65 25.11 4.21
C ALA A 1152 -33.18 24.38 5.49
N LEU A 1153 -34.09 23.90 6.34
CA LEU A 1153 -33.75 23.14 7.55
C LEU A 1153 -32.89 21.92 7.24
N ILE A 1154 -33.13 21.28 6.08
CA ILE A 1154 -32.33 20.13 5.64
C ILE A 1154 -30.87 20.51 5.45
N ASP A 1155 -30.55 21.75 5.08
CA ASP A 1155 -29.16 22.16 4.82
C ASP A 1155 -28.31 22.22 6.10
N LEU A 1156 -28.94 22.21 7.29
CA LEU A 1156 -28.27 22.18 8.58
C LEU A 1156 -27.87 20.78 9.07
N TRP A 1157 -28.41 19.71 8.47
CA TRP A 1157 -28.09 18.35 8.95
C TRP A 1157 -26.57 18.06 8.98
N PRO A 1158 -25.73 18.54 8.02
CA PRO A 1158 -24.28 18.31 8.06
C PRO A 1158 -23.61 18.98 9.25
N ASP A 1159 -23.97 20.22 9.56
CA ASP A 1159 -23.39 20.99 10.66
C ASP A 1159 -23.77 20.39 12.01
N ILE A 1160 -25.04 20.01 12.16
CA ILE A 1160 -25.58 19.37 13.35
C ILE A 1160 -24.97 17.98 13.55
N SER A 1161 -24.85 17.20 12.48
CA SER A 1161 -24.17 15.91 12.52
C SER A 1161 -22.72 16.10 12.94
N ASN A 1162 -22.00 17.07 12.36
CA ASN A 1162 -20.63 17.41 12.73
C ASN A 1162 -20.47 17.76 14.21
N GLU A 1163 -21.40 18.52 14.79
CA GLU A 1163 -21.39 18.83 16.23
C GLU A 1163 -21.56 17.59 17.09
N ILE A 1164 -22.47 16.68 16.70
CA ILE A 1164 -22.60 15.36 17.34
C ILE A 1164 -21.26 14.61 17.23
N CYS A 1165 -20.65 14.51 16.04
CA CYS A 1165 -19.38 13.79 15.89
C CYS A 1165 -18.27 14.39 16.77
N LYS A 1166 -18.11 15.73 16.80
CA LYS A 1166 -17.06 16.42 17.57
C LYS A 1166 -17.15 16.16 19.08
N LYS A 1167 -18.37 16.02 19.60
CA LYS A 1167 -18.61 15.86 21.05
C LYS A 1167 -18.68 14.41 21.49
N THR A 1168 -18.94 13.48 20.57
CA THR A 1168 -18.98 12.04 20.88
C THR A 1168 -17.63 11.48 21.30
N LYS A 1169 -17.65 10.46 22.16
CA LYS A 1169 -16.46 9.68 22.51
C LYS A 1169 -16.41 8.42 21.65
N PRO A 1170 -15.22 7.95 21.21
CA PRO A 1170 -15.07 6.62 20.63
C PRO A 1170 -15.51 5.57 21.65
N GLY A 1171 -16.38 4.66 21.25
CA GLY A 1171 -17.05 3.70 22.12
C GLY A 1171 -16.14 2.95 23.08
N LYS A 1172 -16.20 3.35 24.36
CA LYS A 1172 -15.73 2.60 25.52
C LYS A 1172 -16.84 2.63 26.56
N TYR A 1173 -17.25 1.49 27.09
CA TYR A 1173 -17.53 1.24 28.52
C TYR A 1173 -17.89 -0.24 28.78
N ILE A 1174 -16.96 -0.93 29.46
CA ILE A 1174 -17.06 -1.75 30.68
C ILE A 1174 -18.13 -2.88 30.76
N THR A 1175 -17.65 -4.12 30.69
CA THR A 1175 -18.19 -5.27 31.44
C THR A 1175 -17.68 -5.22 32.89
N SER A 1176 -18.50 -4.75 33.82
CA SER A 1176 -18.28 -4.99 35.25
C SER A 1176 -19.62 -5.28 35.91
N THR A 1177 -19.93 -6.57 36.10
CA THR A 1177 -20.59 -7.21 37.27
C THR A 1177 -21.34 -8.46 36.82
N TYR A 1178 -20.68 -9.61 36.92
CA TYR A 1178 -21.34 -10.88 37.27
C TYR A 1178 -20.42 -11.58 38.28
N GLN A 1179 -20.52 -11.12 39.53
CA GLN A 1179 -20.29 -11.95 40.70
C GLN A 1179 -21.62 -12.00 41.46
N GLN A 1180 -22.43 -13.00 41.13
CA GLN A 1180 -23.12 -13.89 42.07
C GLN A 1180 -23.59 -15.13 41.33
#